data_AF-A0A081CFC2-F1
#
_entry.id   AF-A0A081CFC2-F1
#
_cell.length_a   1.000
_cell.length_b   1.000
_cell.length_c   1.000
_cell.angle_alpha   90.00
_cell.angle_beta   90.00
_cell.angle_gamma   90.00
#
_symmetry.space_group_name_H-M   'P 1'
#
loop_
_entity.id
_entity.type
_entity.pdbx_description
1 polymer ?
#
loop_
_entity_poly.entity_id
_entity_poly.type
_entity_poly.pdbx_seq_one_letter_code
_entity_poly.pdbx_strand_id
1 'polypeptide(L)'
;MAESSRSAQWTNGQQAIVVIDDDDVAMPSASTYVAGRQAHSPAGSLTNLTPAMSVTTSSHSSDDRDLVGMSNGTGLGAREEASGALDKFRTGYVYSSEMMLHSNPIDPEHPERPVRIYKIFRKLQENSLLQHMKRIKIREVTKDEVMLVHDQGIWDGVERTALYHPDIIKEQVQRLENLSSLYINEHSAFAARLSCGGAIELCDAIASGRIRNGFAIVRPPGHHAEPDKSMGFCFYNNVAVATRYLQQKYPQTIRKILILDWDVHHGNGTQRAFENDAEVLYVSLHRYEGGAFYPGSKYGNYDSAGTGPGEGKSVNVPWPTKGMGDADYMYAFHHLVMPIALEFAPDFVIISAGFDAAEGDPIGESRVTPGGYAQMTHALTSLCDGKVAVVLEGGYNPDAVADSAHAVTEVILARRTVEPKETVASTIAANTVREVCRFHQRYWKSLKVPDLEADDVDFDTHDAPPSVRIEDLVSEYRNSVLADRFDLFEVPLPEADIHFSGQVLCSEGILERFSTVVFFVHDMGNLRSGRPRLGSTIEGEAMRLVDASSLVMSYVRDKAYGLVDMNIMREFRAVKPYAHDAMPRAAVTDDSERIAEANEAAAFVWDNIVSLARASTTTKIVMIGFGTGCDVLTSLIQARDVETQVKAVVNIVGYNEMPRIDPTAELAKKKWYYAKSKVLAPADHRHILERGDSVPLKRFGKITPVDDVAPINILSYRFGEITSFIEKKLNLSPRPPA
;
A
#
# COMPACT_ATOMS: atom_id res chain seq x y z
N MET A 1 30.81 -55.40 7.56
CA MET A 1 32.20 -54.94 7.57
C MET A 1 32.19 -53.43 7.56
N ALA A 2 32.92 -52.82 8.52
CA ALA A 2 33.40 -51.42 8.64
C ALA A 2 32.41 -50.28 8.30
N GLU A 3 31.85 -49.58 9.31
CA GLU A 3 32.41 -48.37 9.95
C GLU A 3 32.56 -47.16 9.02
N SER A 4 31.76 -46.11 9.25
CA SER A 4 32.31 -44.89 9.86
C SER A 4 31.20 -44.02 10.47
N SER A 5 31.39 -43.73 11.75
CA SER A 5 30.63 -42.82 12.59
C SER A 5 31.07 -41.38 12.36
N ARG A 6 30.11 -40.44 12.29
CA ARG A 6 30.30 -39.09 12.83
C ARG A 6 29.01 -38.62 13.50
N SER A 7 29.13 -38.50 14.82
CA SER A 7 28.20 -37.89 15.76
C SER A 7 28.04 -36.38 15.50
N ALA A 8 26.80 -35.90 15.46
CA ALA A 8 26.45 -34.53 15.79
C ALA A 8 25.45 -34.57 16.94
N GLN A 9 25.87 -34.05 18.10
CA GLN A 9 25.05 -33.91 19.29
C GLN A 9 23.92 -32.91 19.01
N TRP A 10 22.68 -33.35 19.20
CA TRP A 10 21.52 -32.46 19.29
C TRP A 10 21.25 -32.20 20.76
N THR A 11 21.37 -30.94 21.17
CA THR A 11 20.96 -30.47 22.49
C THR A 11 19.43 -30.48 22.55
N ASN A 12 18.87 -31.36 23.39
CA ASN A 12 17.46 -31.33 23.77
C ASN A 12 17.15 -30.02 24.51
N GLY A 13 16.45 -29.12 23.83
CA GLY A 13 15.92 -27.87 24.37
C GLY A 13 14.43 -27.73 24.09
N GLN A 14 13.64 -28.77 24.36
CA GLN A 14 12.18 -28.65 24.45
C GLN A 14 11.81 -28.66 25.94
N GLN A 15 11.57 -27.48 26.50
CA GLN A 15 10.82 -27.38 27.75
C GLN A 15 9.36 -27.71 27.43
N ALA A 16 8.80 -28.68 28.16
CA ALA A 16 7.37 -28.95 28.14
C ALA A 16 6.60 -27.67 28.50
N ILE A 17 5.55 -27.37 27.75
CA ILE A 17 4.61 -26.30 28.08
C ILE A 17 3.89 -26.73 29.37
N VAL A 18 4.27 -26.12 30.49
CA VAL A 18 3.54 -26.27 31.75
C VAL A 18 2.36 -25.30 31.69
N VAL A 19 1.15 -25.84 31.60
CA VAL A 19 -0.08 -25.09 31.83
C VAL A 19 -0.14 -24.82 33.33
N ILE A 20 0.08 -23.56 33.72
CA ILE A 20 -0.11 -23.12 35.11
C ILE A 20 -1.54 -22.63 35.21
N ASP A 21 -2.35 -23.31 36.03
CA ASP A 21 -3.62 -22.78 36.54
C ASP A 21 -3.29 -21.59 37.45
N ASP A 22 -3.60 -20.37 37.00
CA ASP A 22 -3.35 -19.12 37.71
C ASP A 22 -4.59 -18.70 38.54
N ASP A 23 -5.06 -19.59 39.41
CA ASP A 23 -5.82 -19.19 40.60
C ASP A 23 -4.85 -19.25 41.80
N ASP A 24 -4.69 -18.12 42.47
CA ASP A 24 -3.86 -17.86 43.66
C ASP A 24 -2.36 -17.52 43.46
N VAL A 25 -2.05 -16.21 43.41
CA VAL A 25 -0.86 -15.70 44.10
C VAL A 25 -1.13 -14.36 44.79
N ALA A 26 -1.13 -14.43 46.13
CA ALA A 26 -1.10 -13.30 47.04
C ALA A 26 0.23 -12.53 46.98
N MET A 27 0.14 -11.20 47.10
CA MET A 27 1.27 -10.27 47.14
C MET A 27 2.08 -10.40 48.44
N PRO A 28 3.43 -10.37 48.40
CA PRO A 28 4.23 -9.94 49.53
C PRO A 28 4.75 -8.50 49.32
N SER A 29 4.42 -7.64 50.28
CA SER A 29 5.08 -6.37 50.52
C SER A 29 6.49 -6.58 51.08
N ALA A 30 7.50 -5.88 50.56
CA ALA A 30 8.61 -5.37 51.37
C ALA A 30 9.45 -4.32 50.63
N SER A 31 9.54 -3.16 51.27
CA SER A 31 10.50 -2.08 51.07
C SER A 31 11.94 -2.51 51.34
N THR A 32 12.93 -1.96 50.61
CA THR A 32 14.02 -1.14 51.19
C THR A 32 14.88 -0.42 50.14
N TYR A 33 15.12 0.86 50.42
CA TYR A 33 16.12 1.83 49.95
C TYR A 33 17.37 1.33 49.20
N VAL A 34 17.78 2.08 48.16
CA VAL A 34 19.05 2.84 48.12
C VAL A 34 18.86 4.14 47.31
N ALA A 35 19.32 5.25 47.89
CA ALA A 35 19.27 6.60 47.35
C ALA A 35 20.43 6.94 46.39
N GLY A 36 20.18 7.89 45.49
CA GLY A 36 21.20 8.86 45.07
C GLY A 36 21.41 9.01 43.56
N ARG A 37 20.80 10.05 42.98
CA ARG A 37 21.48 11.29 42.53
C ARG A 37 20.54 12.13 41.66
N GLN A 38 20.26 13.34 42.14
CA GLN A 38 19.67 14.43 41.36
C GLN A 38 20.70 14.97 40.36
N ALA A 39 20.25 15.33 39.15
CA ALA A 39 20.87 16.36 38.34
C ALA A 39 19.86 16.99 37.37
N HIS A 40 19.42 18.20 37.75
CA HIS A 40 19.10 19.38 36.94
C HIS A 40 18.41 19.25 35.58
N SER A 41 17.17 19.76 35.53
CA SER A 41 16.58 20.40 34.35
C SER A 41 17.23 21.76 34.07
N PRO A 42 17.20 22.20 32.80
CA PRO A 42 16.92 23.59 32.50
C PRO A 42 15.65 23.72 31.65
N ALA A 43 14.73 24.54 32.13
CA ALA A 43 13.68 25.15 31.34
C ALA A 43 14.30 26.19 30.39
N GLY A 44 13.89 26.18 29.12
CA GLY A 44 14.23 27.17 28.11
C GLY A 44 13.14 27.20 27.05
N SER A 45 12.38 28.29 27.05
CA SER A 45 11.23 28.61 26.21
C SER A 45 11.62 28.95 24.76
N LEU A 46 10.65 28.80 23.83
CA LEU A 46 10.28 29.64 22.66
C LEU A 46 9.91 28.72 21.46
N THR A 47 8.64 28.36 21.26
CA THR A 47 7.56 29.07 20.53
C THR A 47 7.88 29.45 19.08
N ASN A 48 6.91 29.14 18.19
CA ASN A 48 6.67 29.61 16.80
C ASN A 48 7.12 28.63 15.68
N LEU A 49 6.32 28.17 14.70
CA LEU A 49 5.00 28.57 14.18
C LEU A 49 4.29 27.38 13.49
N THR A 50 2.97 27.26 13.70
CA THR A 50 2.01 26.66 12.76
C THR A 50 0.87 27.66 12.55
N PRO A 51 0.39 27.93 11.32
CA PRO A 51 -0.79 28.77 11.10
C PRO A 51 -2.05 27.92 11.11
N ALA A 52 -2.94 28.20 12.07
CA ALA A 52 -4.31 27.71 12.11
C ALA A 52 -5.24 28.68 11.35
N MET A 53 -6.14 28.12 10.52
CA MET A 53 -7.25 28.86 9.90
C MET A 53 -8.31 29.19 10.94
N SER A 54 -8.65 30.47 11.01
CA SER A 54 -9.69 31.08 11.83
C SER A 54 -11.07 30.87 11.23
N VAL A 55 -12.02 30.39 12.04
CA VAL A 55 -13.46 30.51 11.77
C VAL A 55 -13.98 31.71 12.57
N THR A 56 -14.46 32.72 11.87
CA THR A 56 -15.12 33.91 12.40
C THR A 56 -16.56 33.57 12.82
N THR A 57 -16.90 33.78 14.09
CA THR A 57 -18.29 33.87 14.55
C THR A 57 -18.60 35.31 14.92
N SER A 58 -19.58 35.89 14.23
CA SER A 58 -20.11 37.23 14.48
C SER A 58 -21.01 37.22 15.70
N SER A 59 -20.72 38.12 16.64
CA SER A 59 -21.53 38.45 17.80
C SER A 59 -22.74 39.31 17.43
N HIS A 60 -23.89 39.04 18.04
CA HIS A 60 -24.93 40.03 18.30
C HIS A 60 -25.34 39.91 19.78
N SER A 61 -25.27 41.04 20.46
CA SER A 61 -25.52 41.26 21.89
C SER A 61 -26.87 41.94 22.10
N SER A 62 -27.56 41.60 23.19
CA SER A 62 -28.28 42.52 24.09
C SER A 62 -28.98 41.66 25.15
N ASP A 63 -28.53 41.74 26.41
CA ASP A 63 -29.23 42.42 27.51
C ASP A 63 -30.46 41.63 27.99
N ASP A 64 -30.46 41.07 29.21
CA ASP A 64 -30.79 41.86 30.39
C ASP A 64 -30.66 41.05 31.70
N ARG A 65 -30.73 41.80 32.80
CA ARG A 65 -30.37 41.48 34.18
C ARG A 65 -31.40 40.62 34.95
N ASP A 66 -30.90 40.10 36.07
CA ASP A 66 -31.49 40.16 37.43
C ASP A 66 -31.95 38.87 38.16
N LEU A 67 -31.33 38.74 39.36
CA LEU A 67 -31.88 38.37 40.68
C LEU A 67 -32.10 36.90 41.11
N VAL A 68 -31.17 36.45 41.97
CA VAL A 68 -31.33 36.05 43.39
C VAL A 68 -32.55 35.22 43.81
N GLY A 69 -32.29 34.06 44.47
CA GLY A 69 -32.91 33.81 45.78
C GLY A 69 -33.59 32.46 46.06
N MET A 70 -32.86 31.60 46.79
CA MET A 70 -33.29 30.85 48.00
C MET A 70 -34.40 29.76 47.98
N SER A 71 -33.92 28.54 48.29
CA SER A 71 -34.31 27.64 49.40
C SER A 71 -35.62 26.82 49.42
N ASN A 72 -35.37 25.50 49.61
CA ASN A 72 -36.01 24.51 50.49
C ASN A 72 -37.43 23.97 50.23
N GLY A 73 -37.52 22.64 50.10
CA GLY A 73 -38.76 21.88 50.22
C GLY A 73 -38.55 20.37 50.07
N THR A 74 -38.55 19.66 51.20
CA THR A 74 -38.32 18.23 51.44
C THR A 74 -39.32 17.26 50.80
N GLY A 75 -38.87 16.07 50.41
CA GLY A 75 -39.73 14.91 50.11
C GLY A 75 -38.95 13.60 50.01
N LEU A 76 -38.94 12.83 51.09
CA LEU A 76 -38.35 11.49 51.20
C LEU A 76 -39.08 10.48 50.29
N GLY A 77 -38.29 9.68 49.56
CA GLY A 77 -38.73 8.47 48.88
C GLY A 77 -37.51 7.62 48.57
N ALA A 78 -37.22 6.66 49.45
CA ALA A 78 -36.09 5.75 49.35
C ALA A 78 -36.16 4.91 48.06
N ARG A 79 -35.15 5.06 47.21
CA ARG A 79 -34.63 3.99 46.35
C ARG A 79 -33.12 3.97 46.50
N GLU A 80 -32.63 3.13 47.41
CA GLU A 80 -31.30 2.57 47.30
C GLU A 80 -31.26 1.71 46.04
N GLU A 81 -30.69 2.22 44.95
CA GLU A 81 -30.24 1.41 43.83
C GLU A 81 -28.80 1.82 43.48
N ALA A 82 -27.88 0.97 43.93
CA ALA A 82 -26.51 0.76 43.50
C ALA A 82 -25.94 1.77 42.47
N SER A 83 -25.33 2.86 42.96
CA SER A 83 -24.28 3.54 42.19
C SER A 83 -23.04 2.63 42.23
N GLY A 84 -22.94 1.71 41.27
CA GLY A 84 -21.73 0.93 41.06
C GLY A 84 -20.55 1.87 40.93
N ALA A 85 -19.54 1.72 41.80
CA ALA A 85 -18.31 2.48 41.71
C ALA A 85 -17.76 2.37 40.28
N LEU A 86 -17.55 3.52 39.62
CA LEU A 86 -16.92 3.56 38.31
C LEU A 86 -15.63 2.73 38.37
N ASP A 87 -15.50 1.79 37.44
CA ASP A 87 -14.34 0.91 37.38
C ASP A 87 -13.07 1.75 37.27
N LYS A 88 -12.03 1.38 38.03
CA LYS A 88 -10.73 2.08 37.98
C LYS A 88 -10.13 2.00 36.59
N PHE A 89 -10.44 0.93 35.85
CA PHE A 89 -9.89 0.65 34.54
C PHE A 89 -10.83 1.09 33.43
N ARG A 90 -10.30 1.87 32.49
CA ARG A 90 -11.04 2.31 31.30
C ARG A 90 -10.90 1.34 30.13
N THR A 91 -9.87 0.50 30.14
CA THR A 91 -9.55 -0.43 29.05
C THR A 91 -9.61 -1.85 29.58
N GLY A 92 -10.21 -2.78 28.82
CA GLY A 92 -10.30 -4.19 29.18
C GLY A 92 -9.49 -5.11 28.25
N TYR A 93 -9.25 -6.34 28.69
CA TYR A 93 -8.73 -7.40 27.84
C TYR A 93 -9.40 -8.75 28.11
N VAL A 94 -9.49 -9.59 27.08
CA VAL A 94 -9.92 -10.99 27.19
C VAL A 94 -8.78 -11.90 26.77
N TYR A 95 -8.50 -12.93 27.58
CA TYR A 95 -7.50 -13.95 27.30
C TYR A 95 -7.76 -15.22 28.14
N SER A 96 -7.65 -16.38 27.51
CA SER A 96 -7.54 -17.69 28.16
C SER A 96 -6.48 -18.53 27.45
N SER A 97 -5.61 -19.17 28.23
CA SER A 97 -4.62 -20.13 27.75
C SER A 97 -5.28 -21.41 27.23
N GLU A 98 -6.53 -21.71 27.58
CA GLU A 98 -7.24 -22.90 27.09
C GLU A 98 -7.44 -22.88 25.57
N MET A 99 -7.53 -21.71 24.96
CA MET A 99 -7.54 -21.56 23.49
C MET A 99 -6.23 -22.03 22.83
N MET A 100 -5.16 -22.25 23.61
CA MET A 100 -3.90 -22.85 23.16
C MET A 100 -3.98 -24.36 22.97
N LEU A 101 -5.02 -25.02 23.50
CA LEU A 101 -5.26 -26.45 23.29
C LEU A 101 -5.63 -26.76 21.85
N HIS A 102 -6.14 -25.80 21.08
CA HIS A 102 -6.37 -25.94 19.64
C HIS A 102 -5.05 -25.81 18.87
N SER A 103 -4.52 -26.92 18.38
CA SER A 103 -3.26 -26.98 17.63
C SER A 103 -3.36 -27.98 16.49
N ASN A 104 -2.58 -27.75 15.44
CA ASN A 104 -2.51 -28.69 14.33
C ASN A 104 -1.85 -30.01 14.79
N PRO A 105 -2.51 -31.17 14.64
CA PRO A 105 -2.02 -32.44 15.15
C PRO A 105 -0.94 -33.10 14.28
N ILE A 106 -0.69 -32.59 13.06
CA ILE A 106 0.29 -33.16 12.12
C ILE A 106 1.40 -32.18 11.72
N ASP A 107 1.15 -30.87 11.80
CA ASP A 107 2.13 -29.82 11.50
C ASP A 107 2.31 -28.84 12.69
N PRO A 108 3.34 -29.05 13.55
CA PRO A 108 3.64 -28.14 14.66
C PRO A 108 4.03 -26.72 14.24
N GLU A 109 4.49 -26.53 13.00
CA GLU A 109 4.91 -25.24 12.45
C GLU A 109 3.81 -24.59 11.60
N HIS A 110 2.59 -25.15 11.61
CA HIS A 110 1.44 -24.57 10.93
C HIS A 110 1.29 -23.08 11.30
N PRO A 111 1.03 -22.19 10.32
CA PRO A 111 1.07 -20.74 10.55
C PRO A 111 0.08 -20.29 11.64
N GLU A 112 -1.14 -20.82 11.62
CA GLU A 112 -2.10 -20.65 12.72
C GLU A 112 -1.78 -21.64 13.85
N ARG A 113 -1.25 -21.13 14.96
CA ARG A 113 -0.77 -21.95 16.09
C ARG A 113 -0.78 -21.23 17.45
N PRO A 114 -0.75 -21.97 18.58
CA PRO A 114 -0.92 -21.40 19.93
C PRO A 114 0.02 -20.26 20.33
N VAL A 115 1.25 -20.25 19.80
CA VAL A 115 2.26 -19.25 20.15
C VAL A 115 1.82 -17.82 19.80
N ARG A 116 0.87 -17.63 18.87
CA ARG A 116 0.33 -16.32 18.48
C ARG A 116 -0.25 -15.55 19.66
N ILE A 117 -1.24 -16.12 20.36
CA ILE A 117 -1.87 -15.47 21.52
C ILE A 117 -0.93 -15.42 22.74
N TYR A 118 -0.06 -16.43 22.88
CA TYR A 118 0.93 -16.47 23.96
C TYR A 118 1.91 -15.30 23.85
N LYS A 119 2.51 -15.05 22.67
CA LYS A 119 3.47 -13.95 22.50
C LYS A 119 2.83 -12.59 22.71
N ILE A 120 1.58 -12.38 22.26
CA ILE A 120 0.85 -11.14 22.57
C ILE A 120 0.72 -10.98 24.08
N PHE A 121 0.13 -11.97 24.77
CA PHE A 121 -0.10 -11.89 26.21
C PHE A 121 1.19 -11.64 27.00
N ARG A 122 2.27 -12.37 26.67
CA ARG A 122 3.60 -12.20 27.26
C ARG A 122 4.16 -10.81 27.02
N LYS A 123 4.09 -10.29 25.79
CA LYS A 123 4.59 -8.95 25.45
C LYS A 123 3.86 -7.87 26.25
N LEU A 124 2.53 -7.96 26.36
CA LEU A 124 1.73 -7.03 27.17
C LEU A 124 2.04 -7.15 28.67
N GLN A 125 2.31 -8.36 29.17
CA GLN A 125 2.70 -8.61 30.56
C GLN A 125 4.10 -8.04 30.87
N GLU A 126 5.09 -8.33 30.03
CA GLU A 126 6.49 -7.90 30.18
C GLU A 126 6.64 -6.37 30.10
N ASN A 127 5.80 -5.70 29.30
CA ASN A 127 5.74 -4.24 29.23
C ASN A 127 4.77 -3.63 30.27
N SER A 128 4.28 -4.42 31.22
CA SER A 128 3.42 -3.98 32.31
C SER A 128 2.15 -3.25 31.83
N LEU A 129 1.56 -3.65 30.71
CA LEU A 129 0.33 -3.07 30.19
C LEU A 129 -0.91 -3.67 30.86
N LEU A 130 -0.90 -4.99 31.11
CA LEU A 130 -2.05 -5.71 31.70
C LEU A 130 -2.47 -5.18 33.08
N GLN A 131 -1.53 -4.67 33.89
CA GLN A 131 -1.83 -4.07 35.20
C GLN A 131 -2.65 -2.77 35.11
N HIS A 132 -2.77 -2.18 33.91
CA HIS A 132 -3.57 -0.99 33.62
C HIS A 132 -4.87 -1.32 32.90
N MET A 133 -5.17 -2.61 32.70
CA MET A 133 -6.34 -3.08 32.00
C MET A 133 -7.18 -3.97 32.92
N LYS A 134 -8.49 -4.00 32.71
CA LYS A 134 -9.37 -4.94 33.40
C LYS A 134 -9.44 -6.26 32.64
N ARG A 135 -9.13 -7.37 33.30
CA ARG A 135 -9.42 -8.70 32.76
C ARG A 135 -10.93 -8.90 32.70
N ILE A 136 -11.48 -9.04 31.50
CA ILE A 136 -12.86 -9.41 31.27
C ILE A 136 -12.92 -10.95 31.24
N LYS A 137 -13.79 -11.52 32.05
CA LYS A 137 -13.92 -12.97 32.17
C LYS A 137 -14.50 -13.53 30.87
N ILE A 138 -13.78 -14.47 30.27
CA ILE A 138 -14.23 -15.20 29.08
C ILE A 138 -15.31 -16.22 29.46
N ARG A 139 -16.20 -16.53 28.51
CA ARG A 139 -17.14 -17.64 28.60
C ARG A 139 -17.24 -18.34 27.26
N GLU A 140 -17.81 -19.54 27.26
CA GLU A 140 -18.24 -20.20 26.02
C GLU A 140 -19.44 -19.47 25.42
N VAL A 141 -19.43 -19.31 24.10
CA VAL A 141 -20.61 -18.90 23.34
C VAL A 141 -21.68 -19.99 23.39
N THR A 142 -22.95 -19.56 23.43
CA THR A 142 -24.08 -20.48 23.35
C THR A 142 -24.47 -20.74 21.90
N LYS A 143 -25.20 -21.84 21.68
CA LYS A 143 -25.77 -22.19 20.38
C LYS A 143 -26.64 -21.06 19.81
N ASP A 144 -27.55 -20.52 20.62
CA ASP A 144 -28.49 -19.48 20.18
C ASP A 144 -27.77 -18.20 19.74
N GLU A 145 -26.65 -17.86 20.39
CA GLU A 145 -25.82 -16.72 20.01
C GLU A 145 -25.10 -16.97 18.68
N VAL A 146 -24.51 -18.16 18.48
CA VAL A 146 -23.89 -18.52 17.19
C VAL A 146 -24.91 -18.46 16.05
N MET A 147 -26.13 -18.91 16.31
CA MET A 147 -27.24 -18.93 15.35
C MET A 147 -27.78 -17.54 14.98
N LEU A 148 -27.30 -16.46 15.62
CA LEU A 148 -27.58 -15.10 15.17
C LEU A 148 -26.94 -14.78 13.80
N VAL A 149 -25.91 -15.54 13.41
CA VAL A 149 -25.19 -15.37 12.14
C VAL A 149 -25.12 -16.67 11.36
N HIS A 150 -24.82 -17.77 12.06
CA HIS A 150 -24.55 -19.06 11.42
C HIS A 150 -25.80 -19.93 11.37
N ASP A 151 -25.87 -20.81 10.37
CA ASP A 151 -26.90 -21.83 10.35
C ASP A 151 -26.68 -22.89 11.44
N GLN A 152 -27.70 -23.71 11.66
CA GLN A 152 -27.66 -24.83 12.59
C GLN A 152 -26.56 -25.86 12.22
N GLY A 153 -26.29 -26.03 10.92
CA GLY A 153 -25.34 -26.99 10.40
C GLY A 153 -23.90 -26.66 10.80
N ILE A 154 -23.55 -25.38 10.85
CA ILE A 154 -22.23 -24.91 11.31
C ILE A 154 -22.02 -25.24 12.77
N TRP A 155 -22.99 -24.95 13.65
CA TRP A 155 -22.91 -25.34 15.05
C TRP A 155 -22.72 -26.86 15.20
N ASP A 156 -23.59 -27.66 14.57
CA ASP A 156 -23.55 -29.12 14.68
C ASP A 156 -22.31 -29.75 14.02
N GLY A 157 -21.75 -29.08 13.01
CA GLY A 157 -20.50 -29.48 12.35
C GLY A 157 -19.30 -29.30 13.27
N VAL A 158 -19.18 -28.12 13.87
CA VAL A 158 -18.08 -27.77 14.79
C VAL A 158 -18.17 -28.59 16.08
N GLU A 159 -19.33 -28.70 16.71
CA GLU A 159 -19.47 -29.45 17.97
C GLU A 159 -19.14 -30.94 17.79
N ARG A 160 -19.47 -31.50 16.63
CA ARG A 160 -19.17 -32.90 16.30
C ARG A 160 -17.66 -33.16 16.14
N THR A 161 -16.82 -32.14 15.93
CA THR A 161 -15.37 -32.35 15.86
C THR A 161 -14.80 -32.87 17.17
N ALA A 162 -15.41 -32.50 18.30
CA ALA A 162 -15.01 -32.97 19.63
C ALA A 162 -15.31 -34.45 19.88
N LEU A 163 -16.12 -35.08 19.02
CA LEU A 163 -16.52 -36.50 19.13
C LEU A 163 -15.62 -37.44 18.33
N TYR A 164 -14.76 -36.92 17.45
CA TYR A 164 -13.89 -37.75 16.62
C TYR A 164 -12.69 -38.27 17.42
N HIS A 165 -12.32 -39.53 17.17
CA HIS A 165 -11.10 -40.11 17.71
C HIS A 165 -9.86 -39.38 17.13
N PRO A 166 -8.80 -39.13 17.91
CA PRO A 166 -7.60 -38.42 17.44
C PRO A 166 -6.97 -38.98 16.16
N ASP A 167 -7.04 -40.29 15.94
CA ASP A 167 -6.52 -40.92 14.71
C ASP A 167 -7.34 -40.53 13.47
N ILE A 168 -8.68 -40.46 13.60
CA ILE A 168 -9.56 -40.00 12.52
C ILE A 168 -9.27 -38.54 12.21
N ILE A 169 -9.11 -37.71 13.25
CA ILE A 169 -8.77 -36.30 13.11
C ILE A 169 -7.49 -36.13 12.27
N LYS A 170 -6.42 -36.85 12.62
CA LYS A 170 -5.14 -36.80 11.88
C LYS A 170 -5.29 -37.18 10.41
N GLU A 171 -6.08 -38.20 10.10
CA GLU A 171 -6.34 -38.60 8.71
C GLU A 171 -7.13 -37.55 7.91
N GLN A 172 -7.97 -36.74 8.58
CA GLN A 172 -8.78 -35.71 7.92
C GLN A 172 -8.10 -34.34 7.81
N VAL A 173 -7.08 -34.04 8.62
CA VAL A 173 -6.46 -32.69 8.66
C VAL A 173 -5.98 -32.24 7.28
N GLN A 174 -5.21 -33.06 6.57
CA GLN A 174 -4.73 -32.70 5.23
C GLN A 174 -5.87 -32.41 4.25
N ARG A 175 -6.98 -33.15 4.36
CA ARG A 175 -8.16 -32.94 3.51
C ARG A 175 -8.84 -31.61 3.85
N LEU A 176 -9.01 -31.30 5.12
CA LEU A 176 -9.63 -30.05 5.58
C LEU A 176 -8.78 -28.83 5.23
N GLU A 177 -7.46 -28.94 5.33
CA GLU A 177 -6.52 -27.89 4.94
C GLU A 177 -6.62 -27.60 3.44
N ASN A 178 -6.63 -28.65 2.61
CA ASN A 178 -6.70 -28.49 1.16
C ASN A 178 -8.05 -27.95 0.66
N LEU A 179 -9.15 -28.29 1.32
CA LEU A 179 -10.51 -27.91 0.88
C LEU A 179 -10.96 -26.55 1.41
N SER A 180 -10.63 -26.25 2.66
CA SER A 180 -11.19 -25.10 3.40
C SER A 180 -10.14 -24.32 4.18
N SER A 181 -8.86 -24.68 4.11
CA SER A 181 -7.80 -24.10 4.94
C SER A 181 -8.16 -24.20 6.43
N LEU A 182 -8.57 -25.39 6.87
CA LEU A 182 -8.90 -25.69 8.27
C LEU A 182 -8.10 -26.89 8.77
N TYR A 183 -7.73 -26.86 10.04
CA TYR A 183 -7.30 -28.04 10.78
C TYR A 183 -8.14 -28.17 12.05
N ILE A 184 -8.28 -29.38 12.58
CA ILE A 184 -9.02 -29.63 13.83
C ILE A 184 -8.24 -30.52 14.77
N ASN A 185 -8.57 -30.42 16.06
CA ASN A 185 -8.25 -31.40 17.09
C ASN A 185 -9.45 -31.54 18.06
N GLU A 186 -9.30 -32.37 19.08
CA GLU A 186 -10.35 -32.66 20.08
C GLU A 186 -10.80 -31.41 20.86
N HIS A 187 -9.97 -30.36 20.89
CA HIS A 187 -10.23 -29.10 21.58
C HIS A 187 -10.70 -27.97 20.67
N SER A 188 -10.76 -28.17 19.35
CA SER A 188 -11.15 -27.14 18.38
C SER A 188 -12.52 -26.53 18.69
N ALA A 189 -13.53 -27.36 18.97
CA ALA A 189 -14.88 -26.88 19.27
C ALA A 189 -14.91 -26.02 20.55
N PHE A 190 -14.23 -26.47 21.60
CA PHE A 190 -14.12 -25.73 22.85
C PHE A 190 -13.40 -24.39 22.67
N ALA A 191 -12.26 -24.38 21.96
CA ALA A 191 -11.53 -23.15 21.67
C ALA A 191 -12.37 -22.18 20.81
N ALA A 192 -13.11 -22.68 19.81
CA ALA A 192 -14.02 -21.86 19.00
C ALA A 192 -15.12 -21.21 19.86
N ARG A 193 -15.68 -21.96 20.82
CA ARG A 193 -16.70 -21.42 21.72
C ARG A 193 -16.13 -20.35 22.66
N LEU A 194 -14.93 -20.56 23.20
CA LEU A 194 -14.24 -19.57 24.03
C LEU A 194 -13.89 -18.31 23.21
N SER A 195 -13.35 -18.48 22.00
CA SER A 195 -12.96 -17.36 21.13
C SER A 195 -14.14 -16.43 20.84
N CYS A 196 -15.25 -17.00 20.38
CA CYS A 196 -16.47 -16.25 20.07
C CYS A 196 -17.09 -15.63 21.33
N GLY A 197 -17.21 -16.38 22.42
CA GLY A 197 -17.75 -15.87 23.68
C GLY A 197 -16.86 -14.77 24.30
N GLY A 198 -15.54 -14.84 24.09
CA GLY A 198 -14.60 -13.79 24.49
C GLY A 198 -14.79 -12.48 23.73
N ALA A 199 -15.03 -12.55 22.42
CA ALA A 199 -15.37 -11.38 21.62
C ALA A 199 -16.69 -10.76 22.09
N ILE A 200 -17.72 -11.58 22.36
CA ILE A 200 -19.00 -11.12 22.92
C ILE A 200 -18.80 -10.41 24.25
N GLU A 201 -18.07 -11.01 25.20
CA GLU A 201 -17.89 -10.43 26.55
C GLU A 201 -17.14 -9.11 26.53
N LEU A 202 -16.12 -8.96 25.68
CA LEU A 202 -15.43 -7.69 25.51
C LEU A 202 -16.39 -6.62 24.96
N CYS A 203 -17.11 -6.96 23.88
CA CYS A 203 -18.04 -6.06 23.22
C CYS A 203 -19.16 -5.62 24.19
N ASP A 204 -19.72 -6.58 24.95
CA ASP A 204 -20.73 -6.33 25.97
C ASP A 204 -20.22 -5.41 27.08
N ALA A 205 -18.99 -5.63 27.55
CA ALA A 205 -18.39 -4.79 28.59
C ALA A 205 -18.21 -3.33 28.13
N ILE A 206 -17.93 -3.11 26.85
CA ILE A 206 -17.85 -1.77 26.26
C ILE A 206 -19.24 -1.17 26.07
N ALA A 207 -20.17 -1.93 25.49
CA ALA A 207 -21.53 -1.47 25.19
C ALA A 207 -22.31 -1.10 26.46
N SER A 208 -22.12 -1.86 27.55
CA SER A 208 -22.70 -1.59 28.86
C SER A 208 -22.00 -0.45 29.63
N GLY A 209 -20.88 0.07 29.14
CA GLY A 209 -20.12 1.14 29.79
C GLY A 209 -19.27 0.69 30.99
N ARG A 210 -19.10 -0.63 31.21
CA ARG A 210 -18.19 -1.16 32.25
C ARG A 210 -16.74 -0.79 31.97
N ILE A 211 -16.37 -0.72 30.69
CA ILE A 211 -15.10 -0.23 30.17
C ILE A 211 -15.37 0.64 28.94
N ARG A 212 -14.40 1.45 28.51
CA ARG A 212 -14.49 2.27 27.29
C ARG A 212 -14.08 1.51 26.04
N ASN A 213 -13.01 0.74 26.11
CA ASN A 213 -12.44 0.02 24.97
C ASN A 213 -11.70 -1.23 25.46
N GLY A 214 -11.23 -2.08 24.56
CA GLY A 214 -10.42 -3.22 24.96
C GLY A 214 -9.94 -4.11 23.82
N PHE A 215 -9.23 -5.17 24.18
CA PHE A 215 -8.65 -6.12 23.24
C PHE A 215 -8.94 -7.58 23.62
N ALA A 216 -9.58 -8.32 22.73
CA ALA A 216 -9.80 -9.75 22.82
C ALA A 216 -8.65 -10.49 22.13
N ILE A 217 -7.78 -11.09 22.94
CA ILE A 217 -6.64 -11.90 22.50
C ILE A 217 -7.13 -13.34 22.39
N VAL A 218 -7.84 -13.62 21.29
CA VAL A 218 -8.62 -14.84 21.09
C VAL A 218 -8.12 -15.66 19.91
N ARG A 219 -8.38 -16.97 19.94
CA ARG A 219 -8.21 -17.88 18.81
C ARG A 219 -9.11 -19.10 18.98
N PRO A 220 -9.62 -19.73 17.90
CA PRO A 220 -9.38 -19.45 16.48
C PRO A 220 -9.95 -18.09 16.00
N PRO A 221 -9.45 -17.54 14.87
CA PRO A 221 -10.00 -16.33 14.24
C PRO A 221 -11.43 -16.55 13.71
N GLY A 222 -12.08 -15.50 13.20
CA GLY A 222 -13.49 -15.54 12.81
C GLY A 222 -13.87 -14.97 11.44
N HIS A 223 -13.16 -13.98 10.90
CA HIS A 223 -13.69 -13.15 9.79
C HIS A 223 -13.99 -13.89 8.45
N HIS A 224 -13.39 -15.06 8.22
CA HIS A 224 -13.66 -15.89 7.03
C HIS A 224 -14.85 -16.84 7.17
N ALA A 225 -15.34 -17.10 8.40
CA ALA A 225 -16.48 -17.99 8.60
C ALA A 225 -17.74 -17.34 8.04
N GLU A 226 -18.25 -17.90 6.94
CA GLU A 226 -19.50 -17.49 6.29
C GLU A 226 -20.70 -18.07 7.07
N PRO A 227 -21.91 -17.50 6.92
CA PRO A 227 -23.11 -17.98 7.61
C PRO A 227 -23.37 -19.50 7.51
N ASP A 228 -22.96 -20.12 6.40
CA ASP A 228 -23.16 -21.54 6.10
C ASP A 228 -21.84 -22.31 5.90
N LYS A 229 -20.69 -21.70 6.20
CA LYS A 229 -19.38 -22.32 5.94
C LYS A 229 -18.24 -21.85 6.85
N SER A 230 -17.57 -22.81 7.52
CA SER A 230 -16.27 -22.59 8.17
C SER A 230 -15.12 -22.69 7.15
N MET A 231 -14.19 -21.74 7.17
CA MET A 231 -13.01 -21.71 6.28
C MET A 231 -11.95 -20.73 6.77
N GLY A 232 -10.74 -20.80 6.22
CA GLY A 232 -9.67 -19.81 6.49
C GLY A 232 -9.29 -19.74 7.96
N PHE A 233 -9.09 -20.90 8.59
CA PHE A 233 -8.88 -21.07 10.04
C PHE A 233 -10.06 -20.66 10.94
N CYS A 234 -11.16 -20.16 10.38
CA CYS A 234 -12.31 -19.63 11.11
C CYS A 234 -13.44 -20.65 11.23
N PHE A 235 -13.89 -20.90 12.47
CA PHE A 235 -15.02 -21.80 12.75
C PHE A 235 -16.33 -21.03 12.88
N TYR A 236 -16.37 -20.08 13.82
CA TYR A 236 -17.44 -19.12 13.99
C TYR A 236 -16.93 -17.72 13.72
N ASN A 237 -17.78 -16.87 13.14
CA ASN A 237 -17.46 -15.48 12.93
C ASN A 237 -17.62 -14.68 14.22
N ASN A 238 -16.54 -14.57 14.99
CA ASN A 238 -16.50 -13.92 16.31
C ASN A 238 -17.06 -12.49 16.27
N VAL A 239 -16.61 -11.69 15.29
CA VAL A 239 -17.00 -10.28 15.14
C VAL A 239 -18.45 -10.14 14.71
N ALA A 240 -18.91 -10.95 13.76
CA ALA A 240 -20.30 -10.91 13.30
C ALA A 240 -21.28 -11.35 14.40
N VAL A 241 -20.95 -12.42 15.14
CA VAL A 241 -21.80 -12.89 16.25
C VAL A 241 -21.86 -11.84 17.36
N ALA A 242 -20.72 -11.23 17.73
CA ALA A 242 -20.69 -10.14 18.72
C ALA A 242 -21.52 -8.93 18.25
N THR A 243 -21.46 -8.57 16.97
CA THR A 243 -22.25 -7.48 16.36
C THR A 243 -23.74 -7.73 16.52
N ARG A 244 -24.23 -8.93 16.13
CA ARG A 244 -25.65 -9.29 16.27
C ARG A 244 -26.09 -9.36 17.72
N TYR A 245 -25.25 -9.91 18.61
CA TYR A 245 -25.51 -9.93 20.04
C TYR A 245 -25.72 -8.51 20.59
N LEU A 246 -24.85 -7.56 20.24
CA LEU A 246 -24.97 -6.17 20.68
C LEU A 246 -26.26 -5.52 20.17
N GLN A 247 -26.59 -5.67 18.88
CA GLN A 247 -27.82 -5.10 18.30
C GLN A 247 -29.07 -5.68 18.99
N GLN A 248 -29.08 -6.98 19.31
CA GLN A 248 -30.20 -7.62 20.00
C GLN A 248 -30.32 -7.18 21.46
N LYS A 249 -29.20 -7.05 22.17
CA LYS A 249 -29.19 -6.71 23.61
C LYS A 249 -29.35 -5.22 23.89
N TYR A 250 -28.82 -4.37 23.00
CA TYR A 250 -28.78 -2.91 23.17
C TYR A 250 -29.42 -2.14 22.01
N PRO A 251 -30.64 -2.48 21.54
CA PRO A 251 -31.22 -1.93 20.31
C PRO A 251 -31.47 -0.42 20.36
N GLN A 252 -31.53 0.17 21.56
CA GLN A 252 -31.76 1.61 21.75
C GLN A 252 -30.46 2.43 21.71
N THR A 253 -29.31 1.82 22.02
CA THR A 253 -28.05 2.54 22.20
C THR A 253 -26.93 2.09 21.28
N ILE A 254 -26.98 0.86 20.77
CA ILE A 254 -26.02 0.29 19.82
C ILE A 254 -26.82 -0.22 18.62
N ARG A 255 -27.02 0.66 17.63
CA ARG A 255 -27.74 0.33 16.41
C ARG A 255 -26.79 0.24 15.23
N LYS A 256 -26.01 1.32 15.02
CA LYS A 256 -25.04 1.41 13.93
C LYS A 256 -23.67 0.92 14.37
N ILE A 257 -23.16 -0.12 13.75
CA ILE A 257 -21.84 -0.69 14.09
C ILE A 257 -20.92 -0.56 12.88
N LEU A 258 -19.73 0.00 13.10
CA LEU A 258 -18.63 -0.05 12.13
C LEU A 258 -17.76 -1.27 12.45
N ILE A 259 -17.62 -2.17 11.49
CA ILE A 259 -16.63 -3.22 11.50
C ILE A 259 -15.50 -2.80 10.54
N LEU A 260 -14.34 -2.48 11.10
CA LEU A 260 -13.13 -2.29 10.30
C LEU A 260 -12.32 -3.58 10.31
N ASP A 261 -12.00 -4.09 9.14
CA ASP A 261 -11.15 -5.26 8.93
C ASP A 261 -9.86 -4.83 8.24
N TRP A 262 -8.75 -4.90 8.97
CA TRP A 262 -7.40 -4.60 8.43
C TRP A 262 -6.55 -5.86 8.30
N ASP A 263 -7.13 -7.05 8.50
CA ASP A 263 -6.47 -8.29 8.14
C ASP A 263 -6.11 -8.25 6.66
N VAL A 264 -4.96 -8.82 6.29
CA VAL A 264 -4.50 -8.78 4.90
C VAL A 264 -5.41 -9.58 3.97
N HIS A 265 -6.24 -10.47 4.51
CA HIS A 265 -7.24 -11.22 3.77
C HIS A 265 -8.62 -10.55 3.85
N HIS A 266 -9.39 -10.66 2.78
CA HIS A 266 -10.78 -10.23 2.80
C HIS A 266 -11.62 -11.09 3.75
N GLY A 267 -12.24 -10.47 4.76
CA GLY A 267 -13.23 -11.10 5.64
C GLY A 267 -14.55 -11.37 4.94
N ASN A 268 -14.54 -12.25 3.93
CA ASN A 268 -15.70 -12.64 3.12
C ASN A 268 -16.90 -13.09 3.98
N GLY A 269 -16.65 -13.80 5.07
CA GLY A 269 -17.69 -14.23 6.00
C GLY A 269 -18.38 -13.07 6.70
N THR A 270 -17.58 -12.11 7.19
CA THR A 270 -18.11 -10.88 7.81
C THR A 270 -18.91 -10.06 6.81
N GLN A 271 -18.40 -9.87 5.58
CA GLN A 271 -19.14 -9.14 4.56
C GLN A 271 -20.47 -9.81 4.23
N ARG A 272 -20.50 -11.15 4.02
CA ARG A 272 -21.75 -11.88 3.76
C ARG A 272 -22.77 -11.77 4.89
N ALA A 273 -22.33 -11.80 6.15
CA ALA A 273 -23.22 -11.71 7.30
C ALA A 273 -24.03 -10.39 7.36
N PHE A 274 -23.55 -9.34 6.70
CA PHE A 274 -24.11 -7.99 6.75
C PHE A 274 -24.38 -7.35 5.39
N GLU A 275 -24.24 -8.09 4.28
CA GLU A 275 -24.31 -7.50 2.93
C GLU A 275 -25.64 -6.78 2.64
N ASN A 276 -26.72 -7.19 3.31
CA ASN A 276 -28.06 -6.62 3.16
C ASN A 276 -28.48 -5.71 4.35
N ASP A 277 -27.53 -5.35 5.22
CA ASP A 277 -27.78 -4.63 6.47
C ASP A 277 -27.38 -3.15 6.39
N ALA A 278 -28.34 -2.24 6.55
CA ALA A 278 -28.10 -0.80 6.51
C ALA A 278 -27.39 -0.25 7.76
N GLU A 279 -27.45 -0.99 8.87
CA GLU A 279 -26.99 -0.58 10.19
C GLU A 279 -25.60 -1.14 10.53
N VAL A 280 -25.02 -1.98 9.68
CA VAL A 280 -23.64 -2.46 9.83
C VAL A 280 -22.82 -2.01 8.65
N LEU A 281 -21.81 -1.16 8.92
CA LEU A 281 -20.83 -0.75 7.92
C LEU A 281 -19.61 -1.67 8.04
N TYR A 282 -19.34 -2.46 7.00
CA TYR A 282 -18.12 -3.26 6.88
C TYR A 282 -17.12 -2.55 5.98
N VAL A 283 -15.91 -2.30 6.47
CA VAL A 283 -14.80 -1.71 5.71
C VAL A 283 -13.60 -2.64 5.77
N SER A 284 -13.09 -3.10 4.63
CA SER A 284 -11.95 -4.02 4.57
C SER A 284 -10.81 -3.47 3.72
N LEU A 285 -9.58 -3.54 4.23
CA LEU A 285 -8.36 -3.21 3.49
C LEU A 285 -7.50 -4.47 3.37
N HIS A 286 -7.44 -5.07 2.19
CA HIS A 286 -6.88 -6.42 2.02
C HIS A 286 -6.09 -6.55 0.71
N ARG A 287 -5.14 -7.49 0.68
CA ARG A 287 -4.45 -7.87 -0.55
C ARG A 287 -5.41 -8.63 -1.46
N TYR A 288 -5.53 -8.17 -2.70
CA TYR A 288 -6.52 -8.69 -3.64
C TYR A 288 -5.88 -9.27 -4.91
N GLU A 289 -4.92 -8.57 -5.52
CA GLU A 289 -4.22 -8.99 -6.75
C GLU A 289 -5.17 -9.46 -7.87
N GLY A 290 -6.25 -8.70 -8.09
CA GLY A 290 -7.27 -9.04 -9.10
C GLY A 290 -8.11 -10.27 -8.77
N GLY A 291 -8.19 -10.64 -7.49
CA GLY A 291 -8.89 -11.83 -7.00
C GLY A 291 -8.03 -13.10 -7.02
N ALA A 292 -6.72 -12.98 -7.21
CA ALA A 292 -5.79 -14.11 -7.15
C ALA A 292 -5.32 -14.45 -5.73
N PHE A 293 -5.25 -13.45 -4.84
CA PHE A 293 -4.88 -13.67 -3.44
C PHE A 293 -6.04 -14.28 -2.65
N TYR A 294 -5.73 -15.11 -1.65
CA TYR A 294 -6.75 -15.79 -0.83
C TYR A 294 -7.73 -14.77 -0.21
N PRO A 295 -9.06 -15.00 -0.25
CA PRO A 295 -9.77 -16.24 -0.56
C PRO A 295 -9.98 -16.55 -2.06
N GLY A 296 -9.40 -15.75 -2.97
CA GLY A 296 -9.38 -16.06 -4.40
C GLY A 296 -10.72 -15.84 -5.10
N SER A 297 -11.38 -14.71 -4.82
CA SER A 297 -12.74 -14.41 -5.29
C SER A 297 -12.87 -12.96 -5.73
N LYS A 298 -13.75 -12.69 -6.71
CA LYS A 298 -14.13 -11.31 -7.08
C LYS A 298 -14.91 -10.58 -5.99
N TYR A 299 -15.41 -11.30 -4.98
CA TYR A 299 -16.27 -10.76 -3.93
C TYR A 299 -15.58 -9.71 -3.05
N GLY A 300 -14.25 -9.74 -2.93
CA GLY A 300 -13.45 -8.73 -2.22
C GLY A 300 -13.17 -7.46 -3.02
N ASN A 301 -13.64 -7.36 -4.27
CA ASN A 301 -13.39 -6.17 -5.07
C ASN A 301 -14.24 -4.96 -4.61
N TYR A 302 -13.84 -3.77 -5.05
CA TYR A 302 -14.48 -2.50 -4.64
C TYR A 302 -15.94 -2.35 -5.10
N ASP A 303 -16.37 -3.08 -6.13
CA ASP A 303 -17.72 -3.06 -6.68
C ASP A 303 -18.70 -3.97 -5.90
N SER A 304 -18.18 -4.79 -4.99
CA SER A 304 -18.96 -5.62 -4.06
C SER A 304 -19.40 -4.80 -2.84
N ALA A 305 -20.40 -3.93 -3.05
CA ALA A 305 -20.76 -2.88 -2.10
C ALA A 305 -22.01 -3.15 -1.24
N GLY A 306 -22.40 -4.41 -1.07
CA GLY A 306 -23.64 -4.79 -0.40
C GLY A 306 -24.83 -4.86 -1.36
N THR A 307 -25.99 -5.24 -0.83
CA THR A 307 -27.23 -5.48 -1.59
C THR A 307 -28.43 -4.90 -0.83
N GLY A 308 -29.52 -4.61 -1.54
CA GLY A 308 -30.76 -4.15 -0.92
C GLY A 308 -30.56 -2.92 0.00
N PRO A 309 -31.12 -2.90 1.22
CA PRO A 309 -30.87 -1.83 2.18
C PRO A 309 -29.41 -1.66 2.61
N GLY A 310 -28.57 -2.68 2.44
CA GLY A 310 -27.13 -2.65 2.75
C GLY A 310 -26.27 -2.08 1.63
N GLU A 311 -26.83 -1.65 0.50
CA GLU A 311 -26.05 -1.04 -0.57
C GLU A 311 -25.24 0.18 -0.09
N GLY A 312 -23.95 0.18 -0.42
CA GLY A 312 -22.96 1.14 0.03
C GLY A 312 -22.40 0.88 1.43
N LYS A 313 -22.85 -0.16 2.16
CA LYS A 313 -22.40 -0.51 3.53
C LYS A 313 -21.31 -1.57 3.58
N SER A 314 -20.91 -2.12 2.44
CA SER A 314 -19.64 -2.85 2.31
C SER A 314 -18.67 -1.99 1.50
N VAL A 315 -17.50 -1.67 2.06
CA VAL A 315 -16.48 -0.85 1.42
C VAL A 315 -15.17 -1.62 1.39
N ASN A 316 -14.79 -2.10 0.21
CA ASN A 316 -13.56 -2.85 0.02
C ASN A 316 -12.46 -1.97 -0.57
N VAL A 317 -11.26 -2.04 0.02
CA VAL A 317 -10.02 -1.45 -0.52
C VAL A 317 -9.10 -2.60 -0.97
N PRO A 318 -9.24 -3.04 -2.24
CA PRO A 318 -8.52 -4.20 -2.74
C PRO A 318 -7.12 -3.82 -3.21
N TRP A 319 -6.09 -4.05 -2.38
CA TRP A 319 -4.72 -3.75 -2.77
C TRP A 319 -4.29 -4.61 -3.97
N PRO A 320 -3.85 -4.00 -5.08
CA PRO A 320 -3.56 -4.73 -6.31
C PRO A 320 -2.22 -5.47 -6.27
N THR A 321 -1.39 -5.23 -5.25
CA THR A 321 -0.07 -5.85 -5.10
C THR A 321 0.33 -5.92 -3.63
N LYS A 322 1.37 -6.71 -3.35
CA LYS A 322 2.03 -6.79 -2.04
C LYS A 322 2.89 -5.56 -1.73
N GLY A 323 3.41 -5.49 -0.51
CA GLY A 323 4.36 -4.46 -0.10
C GLY A 323 3.75 -3.13 0.35
N MET A 324 2.42 -3.06 0.49
CA MET A 324 1.73 -1.87 1.00
C MET A 324 2.20 -1.54 2.42
N GLY A 325 2.57 -0.28 2.65
CA GLY A 325 3.19 0.20 3.88
C GLY A 325 2.30 1.11 4.72
N ASP A 326 2.88 1.69 5.77
CA ASP A 326 2.19 2.61 6.70
C ASP A 326 1.45 3.73 5.96
N ALA A 327 2.14 4.41 5.04
CA ALA A 327 1.60 5.56 4.34
C ALA A 327 0.43 5.20 3.41
N ASP A 328 0.44 4.00 2.82
CA ASP A 328 -0.64 3.51 1.95
C ASP A 328 -1.94 3.29 2.75
N TYR A 329 -1.83 2.61 3.90
CA TYR A 329 -2.96 2.41 4.81
C TYR A 329 -3.45 3.73 5.41
N MET A 330 -2.55 4.61 5.86
CA MET A 330 -2.93 5.93 6.37
C MET A 330 -3.62 6.79 5.29
N TYR A 331 -3.20 6.69 4.04
CA TYR A 331 -3.86 7.38 2.92
C TYR A 331 -5.28 6.87 2.71
N ALA A 332 -5.51 5.55 2.72
CA ALA A 332 -6.86 4.99 2.70
C ALA A 332 -7.69 5.46 3.90
N PHE A 333 -7.10 5.53 5.10
CA PHE A 333 -7.79 6.02 6.29
C PHE A 333 -8.25 7.46 6.15
N HIS A 334 -7.36 8.36 5.73
CA HIS A 334 -7.65 9.78 5.64
C HIS A 334 -8.62 10.12 4.49
N HIS A 335 -8.54 9.42 3.37
CA HIS A 335 -9.29 9.76 2.16
C HIS A 335 -10.57 8.94 1.94
N LEU A 336 -10.73 7.82 2.65
CA LEU A 336 -11.86 6.91 2.47
C LEU A 336 -12.47 6.47 3.81
N VAL A 337 -11.71 5.77 4.67
CA VAL A 337 -12.26 5.11 5.86
C VAL A 337 -12.86 6.11 6.85
N MET A 338 -12.08 7.11 7.28
CA MET A 338 -12.54 8.09 8.27
C MET A 338 -13.64 9.01 7.74
N PRO A 339 -13.57 9.54 6.49
CA PRO A 339 -14.70 10.27 5.89
C PRO A 339 -16.01 9.48 5.91
N ILE A 340 -15.99 8.22 5.46
CA ILE A 340 -17.17 7.35 5.48
C ILE A 340 -17.62 7.08 6.92
N ALA A 341 -16.71 6.74 7.84
CA ALA A 341 -17.04 6.44 9.21
C ALA A 341 -17.68 7.62 9.95
N LEU A 342 -17.19 8.85 9.70
CA LEU A 342 -17.76 10.07 10.26
C LEU A 342 -19.16 10.36 9.70
N GLU A 343 -19.39 10.14 8.40
CA GLU A 343 -20.72 10.26 7.78
C GLU A 343 -21.68 9.18 8.27
N PHE A 344 -21.19 7.95 8.44
CA PHE A 344 -21.96 6.84 8.98
C PHE A 344 -22.35 7.06 10.44
N ALA A 345 -21.50 7.75 11.21
CA ALA A 345 -21.68 8.05 12.63
C ALA A 345 -22.06 6.80 13.45
N PRO A 346 -21.17 5.81 13.57
CA PRO A 346 -21.44 4.57 14.31
C PRO A 346 -21.69 4.85 15.80
N ASP A 347 -22.36 3.91 16.47
CA ASP A 347 -22.53 3.86 17.93
C ASP A 347 -21.44 3.01 18.60
N PHE A 348 -20.79 2.13 17.82
CA PHE A 348 -19.77 1.19 18.26
C PHE A 348 -18.82 0.85 17.11
N VAL A 349 -17.53 0.63 17.41
CA VAL A 349 -16.53 0.17 16.44
C VAL A 349 -15.96 -1.18 16.88
N ILE A 350 -15.95 -2.15 15.98
CA ILE A 350 -15.20 -3.40 16.14
C ILE A 350 -14.09 -3.42 15.09
N ILE A 351 -12.87 -3.72 15.53
CA ILE A 351 -11.72 -3.91 14.66
C ILE A 351 -11.45 -5.42 14.57
N SER A 352 -11.66 -5.99 13.39
CA SER A 352 -11.17 -7.31 13.02
C SER A 352 -9.67 -7.17 12.79
N ALA A 353 -8.91 -7.50 13.84
CA ALA A 353 -7.52 -7.11 13.98
C ALA A 353 -6.58 -8.26 13.60
N GLY A 354 -6.45 -8.49 12.29
CA GLY A 354 -5.36 -9.28 11.73
C GLY A 354 -4.05 -8.51 11.76
N PHE A 355 -2.93 -9.20 12.00
CA PHE A 355 -1.60 -8.60 11.95
C PHE A 355 -0.71 -9.24 10.87
N ASP A 356 -1.30 -9.86 9.87
CA ASP A 356 -0.62 -10.44 8.70
C ASP A 356 -0.33 -9.42 7.59
N ALA A 357 -0.86 -8.19 7.69
CA ALA A 357 -0.35 -7.07 6.89
C ALA A 357 0.98 -6.49 7.44
N ALA A 358 1.47 -7.00 8.58
CA ALA A 358 2.65 -6.47 9.25
C ALA A 358 3.95 -6.75 8.47
N GLU A 359 4.93 -5.83 8.59
CA GLU A 359 6.28 -6.03 8.05
C GLU A 359 6.89 -7.34 8.63
N GLY A 360 7.24 -8.27 7.74
CA GLY A 360 7.83 -9.56 8.10
C GLY A 360 6.85 -10.72 8.24
N ASP A 361 5.55 -10.52 7.99
CA ASP A 361 4.61 -11.62 7.87
C ASP A 361 4.90 -12.48 6.61
N PRO A 362 4.96 -13.82 6.74
CA PRO A 362 5.32 -14.70 5.62
C PRO A 362 4.20 -14.89 4.58
N ILE A 363 2.96 -14.53 4.90
CA ILE A 363 1.79 -14.76 4.05
C ILE A 363 1.32 -13.45 3.41
N GLY A 364 1.09 -12.41 4.22
CA GLY A 364 0.51 -11.16 3.71
C GLY A 364 1.47 -10.34 2.84
N GLU A 365 2.77 -10.43 3.10
CA GLU A 365 3.85 -9.72 2.36
C GLU A 365 3.63 -8.19 2.24
N SER A 366 2.87 -7.60 3.16
CA SER A 366 2.76 -6.14 3.32
C SER A 366 3.86 -5.63 4.25
N ARG A 367 3.91 -4.32 4.49
CA ARG A 367 4.97 -3.63 5.24
C ARG A 367 4.42 -2.68 6.29
N VAL A 368 3.23 -2.96 6.83
CA VAL A 368 2.65 -2.15 7.90
C VAL A 368 3.47 -2.35 9.17
N THR A 369 3.97 -1.27 9.75
CA THR A 369 4.73 -1.30 10.99
C THR A 369 3.81 -1.22 12.20
N PRO A 370 4.31 -1.51 13.43
CA PRO A 370 3.56 -1.22 14.64
C PRO A 370 3.12 0.24 14.75
N GLY A 371 3.88 1.18 14.17
CA GLY A 371 3.49 2.59 14.07
C GLY A 371 2.27 2.81 13.18
N GLY A 372 2.18 2.11 12.03
CA GLY A 372 1.02 2.13 11.15
C GLY A 372 -0.26 1.66 11.86
N TYR A 373 -0.22 0.49 12.53
CA TYR A 373 -1.35 0.00 13.32
C TYR A 373 -1.74 0.95 14.46
N ALA A 374 -0.75 1.60 15.09
CA ALA A 374 -1.04 2.57 16.14
C ALA A 374 -1.82 3.78 15.60
N GLN A 375 -1.44 4.33 14.44
CA GLN A 375 -2.14 5.46 13.82
C GLN A 375 -3.55 5.08 13.36
N MET A 376 -3.72 3.90 12.74
CA MET A 376 -5.03 3.37 12.36
C MET A 376 -5.96 3.23 13.57
N THR A 377 -5.45 2.64 14.66
CA THR A 377 -6.20 2.51 15.92
C THR A 377 -6.57 3.88 16.48
N HIS A 378 -5.63 4.82 16.49
CA HIS A 378 -5.85 6.16 17.04
C HIS A 378 -6.99 6.89 16.33
N ALA A 379 -7.00 6.84 14.99
CA ALA A 379 -8.07 7.41 14.18
C ALA A 379 -9.44 6.85 14.58
N LEU A 380 -9.56 5.54 14.77
CA LEU A 380 -10.83 4.89 15.13
C LEU A 380 -11.27 5.19 16.56
N THR A 381 -10.33 5.36 17.50
CA THR A 381 -10.68 5.75 18.89
C THR A 381 -11.28 7.14 19.01
N SER A 382 -11.21 7.96 17.96
CA SER A 382 -11.92 9.25 17.90
C SER A 382 -13.43 9.12 17.66
N LEU A 383 -13.89 7.94 17.24
CA LEU A 383 -15.31 7.64 16.98
C LEU A 383 -16.00 7.12 18.25
N CYS A 384 -17.34 7.28 18.32
CA CYS A 384 -18.19 6.65 19.32
C CYS A 384 -17.75 6.86 20.79
N ASP A 385 -17.19 8.03 21.14
CA ASP A 385 -16.59 8.31 22.46
C ASP A 385 -15.50 7.31 22.90
N GLY A 386 -14.86 6.68 21.92
CA GLY A 386 -13.83 5.66 22.10
C GLY A 386 -14.36 4.25 22.37
N LYS A 387 -15.63 3.95 22.09
CA LYS A 387 -16.21 2.59 22.15
C LYS A 387 -15.66 1.70 21.03
N VAL A 388 -14.43 1.22 21.24
CA VAL A 388 -13.67 0.41 20.27
C VAL A 388 -13.32 -0.95 20.89
N ALA A 389 -13.74 -2.03 20.23
CA ALA A 389 -13.29 -3.38 20.53
C ALA A 389 -12.27 -3.85 19.49
N VAL A 390 -11.08 -4.23 19.93
CA VAL A 390 -10.08 -4.90 19.08
C VAL A 390 -10.27 -6.41 19.26
N VAL A 391 -10.44 -7.16 18.18
CA VAL A 391 -10.63 -8.62 18.22
C VAL A 391 -9.58 -9.26 17.31
N LEU A 392 -8.71 -10.11 17.86
CA LEU A 392 -7.61 -10.73 17.11
C LEU A 392 -8.13 -11.64 15.98
N GLU A 393 -7.58 -11.48 14.77
CA GLU A 393 -7.82 -12.35 13.60
C GLU A 393 -6.52 -13.07 13.17
N GLY A 394 -6.02 -12.86 11.94
CA GLY A 394 -4.80 -13.42 11.36
C GLY A 394 -3.48 -12.77 11.80
N GLY A 395 -2.37 -13.18 11.19
CA GLY A 395 -1.00 -12.78 11.55
C GLY A 395 -0.10 -13.95 11.94
N TYR A 396 0.89 -14.25 11.12
CA TYR A 396 1.60 -15.54 11.13
C TYR A 396 3.10 -15.41 11.37
N ASN A 397 3.60 -14.19 11.55
CA ASN A 397 4.85 -13.94 12.27
C ASN A 397 4.54 -13.56 13.73
N PRO A 398 4.72 -14.49 14.70
CA PRO A 398 4.33 -14.24 16.09
C PRO A 398 5.01 -13.04 16.77
N ASP A 399 6.22 -12.66 16.32
CA ASP A 399 6.91 -11.48 16.85
C ASP A 399 6.30 -10.19 16.30
N ALA A 400 6.08 -10.11 14.98
CA ALA A 400 5.43 -8.97 14.34
C ALA A 400 3.99 -8.76 14.86
N VAL A 401 3.27 -9.86 15.09
CA VAL A 401 1.94 -9.87 15.72
C VAL A 401 2.02 -9.27 17.12
N ALA A 402 2.94 -9.73 17.96
CA ALA A 402 3.07 -9.25 19.34
C ALA A 402 3.49 -7.77 19.41
N ASP A 403 4.38 -7.31 18.54
CA ASP A 403 4.80 -5.92 18.45
C ASP A 403 3.68 -5.00 17.98
N SER A 404 2.91 -5.43 16.98
CA SER A 404 1.75 -4.68 16.47
C SER A 404 0.62 -4.63 17.49
N ALA A 405 0.29 -5.76 18.12
CA ALA A 405 -0.67 -5.87 19.22
C ALA A 405 -0.28 -4.98 20.42
N HIS A 406 1.00 -4.91 20.76
CA HIS A 406 1.52 -4.01 21.79
C HIS A 406 1.27 -2.54 21.43
N ALA A 407 1.59 -2.12 20.20
CA ALA A 407 1.37 -0.75 19.75
C ALA A 407 -0.13 -0.36 19.73
N VAL A 408 -1.02 -1.26 19.28
CA VAL A 408 -2.48 -1.08 19.37
C VAL A 408 -2.93 -0.93 20.82
N THR A 409 -2.38 -1.75 21.73
CA THR A 409 -2.73 -1.72 23.15
C THR A 409 -2.31 -0.39 23.83
N GLU A 410 -1.14 0.13 23.49
CA GLU A 410 -0.67 1.45 23.96
C GLU A 410 -1.65 2.57 23.56
N VAL A 411 -2.19 2.53 22.34
CA VAL A 411 -3.15 3.52 21.84
C VAL A 411 -4.45 3.47 22.64
N ILE A 412 -5.05 2.29 22.83
CA ILE A 412 -6.34 2.19 23.55
C ILE A 412 -6.20 2.53 25.04
N LEU A 413 -4.99 2.39 25.61
CA LEU A 413 -4.60 2.88 26.94
C LEU A 413 -4.31 4.40 26.99
N ALA A 414 -4.42 5.11 25.86
CA ALA A 414 -4.11 6.54 25.70
C ALA A 414 -2.67 6.89 26.10
N ARG A 415 -1.71 6.04 25.74
CA ARG A 415 -0.27 6.24 25.95
C ARG A 415 0.42 6.72 24.68
N ARG A 416 1.71 7.07 24.81
CA ARG A 416 2.52 7.55 23.69
C ARG A 416 2.67 6.44 22.65
N THR A 417 2.42 6.78 21.39
CA THR A 417 2.44 5.86 20.27
C THR A 417 3.78 5.83 19.56
N VAL A 418 4.02 4.78 18.78
CA VAL A 418 5.15 4.67 17.85
C VAL A 418 4.79 5.47 16.59
N GLU A 419 5.76 6.21 16.04
CA GLU A 419 5.58 6.93 14.79
C GLU A 419 5.63 5.97 13.59
N PRO A 420 4.85 6.21 12.53
CA PRO A 420 4.95 5.44 11.29
C PRO A 420 6.32 5.66 10.63
N LYS A 421 6.80 4.63 9.92
CA LYS A 421 8.10 4.65 9.23
C LYS A 421 8.06 5.45 7.94
N GLU A 422 6.93 5.40 7.24
CA GLU A 422 6.70 6.05 5.94
C GLU A 422 5.54 7.03 6.04
N THR A 423 5.64 8.16 5.34
CA THR A 423 4.63 9.24 5.36
C THR A 423 4.11 9.63 3.99
N VAL A 424 4.65 9.03 2.92
CA VAL A 424 4.26 9.29 1.53
C VAL A 424 3.69 8.01 0.95
N ALA A 425 2.40 8.04 0.58
CA ALA A 425 1.73 6.90 -0.02
C ALA A 425 2.25 6.64 -1.44
N SER A 426 2.28 5.36 -1.82
CA SER A 426 2.60 4.93 -3.17
C SER A 426 1.54 5.40 -4.17
N THR A 427 1.95 5.60 -5.43
CA THR A 427 1.00 5.91 -6.52
C THR A 427 -0.02 4.80 -6.71
N ILE A 428 0.36 3.54 -6.44
CA ILE A 428 -0.52 2.38 -6.54
C ILE A 428 -1.66 2.52 -5.52
N ALA A 429 -1.34 2.72 -4.23
CA ALA A 429 -2.35 2.91 -3.20
C ALA A 429 -3.22 4.13 -3.44
N ALA A 430 -2.61 5.26 -3.85
CA ALA A 430 -3.34 6.48 -4.14
C ALA A 430 -4.34 6.31 -5.29
N ASN A 431 -3.99 5.54 -6.33
CA ASN A 431 -4.89 5.22 -7.43
C ASN A 431 -5.99 4.25 -7.02
N THR A 432 -5.67 3.18 -6.29
CA THR A 432 -6.66 2.24 -5.75
C THR A 432 -7.68 2.96 -4.88
N VAL A 433 -7.24 3.77 -3.91
CA VAL A 433 -8.14 4.53 -3.04
C VAL A 433 -8.98 5.53 -3.85
N ARG A 434 -8.41 6.18 -4.88
CA ARG A 434 -9.17 7.08 -5.75
C ARG A 434 -10.27 6.34 -6.51
N GLU A 435 -9.99 5.14 -7.04
CA GLU A 435 -10.97 4.30 -7.73
C GLU A 435 -12.10 3.89 -6.80
N VAL A 436 -11.76 3.41 -5.59
CA VAL A 436 -12.75 3.07 -4.55
C VAL A 436 -13.59 4.30 -4.20
N CYS A 437 -12.97 5.47 -4.00
CA CYS A 437 -13.71 6.71 -3.71
C CYS A 437 -14.66 7.11 -4.86
N ARG A 438 -14.23 6.99 -6.13
CA ARG A 438 -15.08 7.27 -7.30
C ARG A 438 -16.28 6.34 -7.36
N PHE A 439 -16.09 5.06 -7.04
CA PHE A 439 -17.20 4.12 -7.00
C PHE A 439 -18.17 4.49 -5.87
N HIS A 440 -17.64 4.71 -4.66
CA HIS A 440 -18.43 4.89 -3.46
C HIS A 440 -19.04 6.29 -3.27
N GLN A 441 -18.63 7.32 -4.02
CA GLN A 441 -19.22 8.66 -3.91
C GLN A 441 -20.73 8.70 -4.23
N ARG A 442 -21.25 7.68 -4.94
CA ARG A 442 -22.70 7.52 -5.15
C ARG A 442 -23.47 7.19 -3.87
N TYR A 443 -22.79 6.61 -2.87
CA TYR A 443 -23.37 6.21 -1.58
C TYR A 443 -22.99 7.17 -0.44
N TRP A 444 -21.85 7.85 -0.54
CA TRP A 444 -21.26 8.64 0.55
C TRP A 444 -20.92 10.06 0.09
N LYS A 445 -21.56 11.06 0.70
CA LYS A 445 -21.40 12.49 0.35
C LYS A 445 -20.05 13.07 0.78
N SER A 446 -19.44 12.45 1.78
CA SER A 446 -18.10 12.76 2.28
C SER A 446 -17.02 12.48 1.23
N LEU A 447 -17.29 11.61 0.27
CA LEU A 447 -16.42 11.35 -0.86
C LEU A 447 -16.78 12.29 -2.01
N LYS A 448 -15.82 13.13 -2.41
CA LYS A 448 -15.93 13.97 -3.61
C LYS A 448 -14.67 13.80 -4.43
N VAL A 449 -14.71 12.84 -5.35
CA VAL A 449 -13.70 12.76 -6.40
C VAL A 449 -14.32 13.43 -7.61
N PRO A 450 -13.83 14.58 -8.06
CA PRO A 450 -14.42 15.21 -9.24
C PRO A 450 -14.37 14.20 -10.37
N ASP A 451 -15.54 13.90 -10.94
CA ASP A 451 -15.64 13.07 -12.13
C ASP A 451 -14.78 13.75 -13.19
N LEU A 452 -13.74 13.04 -13.61
CA LEU A 452 -13.25 13.22 -14.97
C LEU A 452 -14.33 12.52 -15.78
N GLU A 453 -15.10 13.30 -16.55
CA GLU A 453 -16.23 12.89 -17.42
C GLU A 453 -17.64 13.01 -16.81
N ALA A 454 -18.21 14.22 -16.88
CA ALA A 454 -19.36 14.36 -17.77
C ALA A 454 -18.78 14.88 -19.10
N ASP A 455 -18.28 13.97 -19.93
CA ASP A 455 -18.08 14.31 -21.32
C ASP A 455 -19.48 14.37 -21.92
N ASP A 456 -20.01 15.58 -22.08
CA ASP A 456 -21.27 15.86 -22.76
C ASP A 456 -21.21 15.50 -24.27
N VAL A 457 -20.12 14.87 -24.70
CA VAL A 457 -19.74 14.54 -26.07
C VAL A 457 -19.33 13.07 -26.12
N ASP A 458 -20.15 12.24 -26.76
CA ASP A 458 -19.82 10.84 -27.04
C ASP A 458 -18.80 10.78 -28.19
N PHE A 459 -17.52 10.60 -27.85
CA PHE A 459 -16.41 10.50 -28.81
C PHE A 459 -16.39 9.19 -29.61
N ASP A 460 -17.18 8.18 -29.24
CA ASP A 460 -17.13 6.82 -29.83
C ASP A 460 -18.26 6.57 -30.85
N THR A 461 -19.09 7.59 -31.14
CA THR A 461 -20.14 7.51 -32.16
C THR A 461 -19.66 8.01 -33.52
N HIS A 462 -20.25 7.48 -34.59
CA HIS A 462 -20.00 7.94 -35.96
C HIS A 462 -20.32 9.44 -36.17
N ASP A 463 -21.18 9.98 -35.30
CA ASP A 463 -21.63 11.37 -35.32
C ASP A 463 -20.84 12.28 -34.35
N ALA A 464 -19.78 11.73 -33.70
CA ALA A 464 -18.93 12.51 -32.80
C ALA A 464 -18.26 13.67 -33.56
N PRO A 465 -18.18 14.88 -32.96
CA PRO A 465 -17.39 15.96 -33.54
C PRO A 465 -15.92 15.52 -33.66
N PRO A 466 -15.20 15.96 -34.71
CA PRO A 466 -13.80 15.62 -34.90
C PRO A 466 -12.98 16.06 -33.68
N SER A 467 -12.29 15.13 -33.05
CA SER A 467 -11.38 15.38 -31.94
C SER A 467 -9.93 15.27 -32.43
N VAL A 468 -9.04 16.05 -31.81
CA VAL A 468 -7.60 15.95 -32.02
C VAL A 468 -7.00 15.52 -30.70
N ARG A 469 -6.22 14.44 -30.72
CA ARG A 469 -5.60 13.93 -29.50
C ARG A 469 -4.47 14.86 -29.07
N ILE A 470 -4.20 14.91 -27.77
CA ILE A 470 -3.12 15.77 -27.25
C ILE A 470 -1.79 15.34 -27.85
N GLU A 471 -1.55 14.03 -28.02
CA GLU A 471 -0.36 13.53 -28.71
C GLU A 471 -0.18 14.11 -30.10
N ASP A 472 -1.25 14.20 -30.90
CA ASP A 472 -1.18 14.73 -32.27
C ASP A 472 -0.86 16.24 -32.24
N LEU A 473 -1.42 16.99 -31.29
CA LEU A 473 -1.11 18.41 -31.10
C LEU A 473 0.36 18.65 -30.71
N VAL A 474 0.91 17.80 -29.83
CA VAL A 474 2.31 17.94 -29.40
C VAL A 474 3.26 17.48 -30.51
N SER A 475 2.92 16.42 -31.27
CA SER A 475 3.67 16.03 -32.47
C SER A 475 3.71 17.17 -33.48
N GLU A 476 2.58 17.82 -33.76
CA GLU A 476 2.52 18.97 -34.66
C GLU A 476 3.36 20.14 -34.13
N TYR A 477 3.34 20.44 -32.83
CA TYR A 477 4.24 21.43 -32.23
C TYR A 477 5.72 21.13 -32.49
N ARG A 478 6.14 19.86 -32.46
CA ARG A 478 7.52 19.49 -32.78
C ARG A 478 7.82 19.64 -34.28
N ASN A 479 6.95 19.13 -35.13
CA ASN A 479 7.14 19.12 -36.59
C ASN A 479 7.02 20.50 -37.23
N SER A 480 6.31 21.43 -36.59
CA SER A 480 6.22 22.81 -37.06
C SER A 480 7.17 23.74 -36.30
N VAL A 481 6.98 23.90 -34.98
CA VAL A 481 7.66 24.93 -34.19
C VAL A 481 9.11 24.56 -33.88
N LEU A 482 9.38 23.34 -33.43
CA LEU A 482 10.76 22.94 -33.11
C LEU A 482 11.58 22.70 -34.38
N ALA A 483 10.98 22.07 -35.40
CA ALA A 483 11.62 21.83 -36.68
C ALA A 483 12.08 23.14 -37.33
N ASP A 484 11.21 24.16 -37.43
CA ASP A 484 11.57 25.48 -37.96
C ASP A 484 12.63 26.19 -37.10
N ARG A 485 12.44 26.19 -35.77
CA ARG A 485 13.36 26.88 -34.84
C ARG A 485 14.79 26.33 -34.86
N PHE A 486 14.95 25.03 -35.14
CA PHE A 486 16.24 24.34 -35.12
C PHE A 486 16.70 23.86 -36.49
N ASP A 487 16.01 24.24 -37.57
CA ASP A 487 16.32 23.88 -38.96
C ASP A 487 16.44 22.36 -39.15
N LEU A 488 15.39 21.65 -38.72
CA LEU A 488 15.28 20.20 -38.77
C LEU A 488 14.20 19.76 -39.76
N PHE A 489 14.39 18.59 -40.34
CA PHE A 489 13.52 18.01 -41.36
C PHE A 489 13.06 16.62 -40.92
N GLU A 490 11.82 16.30 -41.23
CA GLU A 490 11.27 14.97 -40.96
C GLU A 490 12.03 13.89 -41.74
N VAL A 491 12.33 12.79 -41.04
CA VAL A 491 12.86 11.58 -41.65
C VAL A 491 11.68 10.67 -42.01
N PRO A 492 11.47 10.34 -43.29
CA PRO A 492 10.43 9.41 -43.68
C PRO A 492 10.81 8.00 -43.21
N LEU A 493 9.92 7.38 -42.44
CA LEU A 493 10.03 5.98 -42.03
C LEU A 493 9.17 5.08 -42.94
N PRO A 494 9.49 3.77 -43.07
CA PRO A 494 8.68 2.82 -43.83
C PRO A 494 7.21 2.77 -43.39
N GLU A 495 6.29 2.40 -44.28
CA GLU A 495 4.84 2.30 -44.00
C GLU A 495 4.48 1.31 -42.88
N ALA A 496 5.39 0.42 -42.46
CA ALA A 496 5.18 -0.43 -41.28
C ALA A 496 5.25 0.36 -39.96
N ASP A 497 5.82 1.56 -39.97
CA ASP A 497 6.11 2.39 -38.80
C ASP A 497 5.19 3.64 -38.74
N ILE A 498 3.95 3.56 -39.26
CA ILE A 498 3.00 4.70 -39.34
C ILE A 498 2.85 5.41 -37.99
N HIS A 499 2.90 4.68 -36.87
CA HIS A 499 2.82 5.25 -35.53
C HIS A 499 4.00 6.16 -35.15
N PHE A 500 5.16 6.01 -35.80
CA PHE A 500 6.36 6.84 -35.64
C PHE A 500 6.53 7.93 -36.71
N SER A 501 5.59 8.06 -37.66
CA SER A 501 5.57 9.15 -38.63
C SER A 501 5.55 10.50 -37.90
N GLY A 502 6.36 11.46 -38.33
CA GLY A 502 6.47 12.76 -37.67
C GLY A 502 7.16 12.74 -36.30
N GLN A 503 7.82 11.65 -35.90
CA GLN A 503 8.53 11.57 -34.62
C GLN A 503 10.06 11.59 -34.75
N VAL A 504 10.59 11.58 -35.98
CA VAL A 504 12.03 11.62 -36.24
C VAL A 504 12.38 12.86 -37.07
N LEU A 505 13.24 13.71 -36.52
CA LEU A 505 13.72 14.93 -37.13
C LEU A 505 15.25 14.89 -37.27
N CYS A 506 15.80 15.42 -38.36
CA CYS A 506 17.25 15.53 -38.50
C CYS A 506 17.71 16.85 -39.15
N SER A 507 18.95 17.25 -38.88
CA SER A 507 19.55 18.45 -39.47
C SER A 507 19.80 18.30 -40.97
N GLU A 508 19.67 19.39 -41.72
CA GLU A 508 20.00 19.40 -43.15
C GLU A 508 21.47 19.02 -43.40
N GLY A 509 21.69 18.10 -44.35
CA GLY A 509 23.03 17.64 -44.71
C GLY A 509 23.67 16.70 -43.68
N ILE A 510 22.86 16.02 -42.86
CA ILE A 510 23.33 15.14 -41.76
C ILE A 510 24.39 14.12 -42.19
N LEU A 511 24.33 13.64 -43.44
CA LEU A 511 25.24 12.63 -43.97
C LEU A 511 26.65 13.16 -44.28
N GLU A 512 26.79 14.44 -44.60
CA GLU A 512 28.02 14.96 -45.24
C GLU A 512 28.59 16.22 -44.56
N ARG A 513 27.78 16.96 -43.79
CA ARG A 513 28.15 18.27 -43.27
C ARG A 513 28.84 18.22 -41.91
N PHE A 514 28.47 17.28 -41.05
CA PHE A 514 28.81 17.33 -39.62
C PHE A 514 29.86 16.31 -39.22
N SER A 515 30.99 16.78 -38.68
CA SER A 515 32.03 15.89 -38.11
C SER A 515 31.60 15.20 -36.81
N THR A 516 30.53 15.69 -36.18
CA THR A 516 29.94 15.09 -34.98
C THR A 516 28.43 15.08 -35.11
N VAL A 517 27.83 13.92 -34.88
CA VAL A 517 26.38 13.70 -34.92
C VAL A 517 25.90 13.29 -33.54
N VAL A 518 24.84 13.92 -33.07
CA VAL A 518 24.13 13.55 -31.84
C VAL A 518 22.87 12.80 -32.23
N PHE A 519 22.77 11.54 -31.82
CA PHE A 519 21.55 10.77 -31.88
C PHE A 519 20.85 10.84 -30.53
N PHE A 520 19.77 11.61 -30.49
CA PHE A 520 18.99 11.89 -29.29
C PHE A 520 17.67 11.14 -29.34
N VAL A 521 17.51 10.15 -28.47
CA VAL A 521 16.30 9.33 -28.37
C VAL A 521 15.66 9.61 -27.02
N HIS A 522 14.41 10.07 -27.02
CA HIS A 522 13.83 10.61 -25.81
C HIS A 522 12.31 10.46 -25.71
N ASP A 523 11.82 10.33 -24.47
CA ASP A 523 10.41 10.54 -24.15
C ASP A 523 10.00 11.99 -24.36
N MET A 524 8.70 12.22 -24.52
CA MET A 524 8.15 13.57 -24.42
C MET A 524 8.42 14.24 -23.07
N GLY A 525 8.48 15.57 -23.13
CA GLY A 525 8.46 16.44 -21.96
C GLY A 525 7.21 16.23 -21.07
N ASN A 526 7.20 16.88 -19.91
CA ASN A 526 6.13 16.71 -18.93
C ASN A 526 4.98 17.70 -19.19
N LEU A 527 3.75 17.22 -19.32
CA LEU A 527 2.57 18.06 -19.44
C LEU A 527 2.07 18.44 -18.03
N ARG A 528 2.18 19.71 -17.66
CA ARG A 528 1.65 20.21 -16.39
C ARG A 528 0.22 20.67 -16.59
N SER A 529 -0.70 20.08 -15.85
CA SER A 529 -2.07 20.55 -15.69
C SER A 529 -2.32 20.91 -14.23
N GLY A 530 -2.50 22.19 -13.95
CA GLY A 530 -2.99 22.72 -12.69
C GLY A 530 -4.48 22.99 -12.81
N ARG A 531 -5.27 22.54 -11.82
CA ARG A 531 -6.68 22.93 -11.77
C ARG A 531 -6.79 24.44 -11.57
N PRO A 532 -7.63 25.16 -12.34
CA PRO A 532 -7.98 26.53 -12.01
C PRO A 532 -8.59 26.55 -10.60
N ARG A 533 -8.03 27.33 -9.69
CA ARG A 533 -8.72 27.62 -8.42
C ARG A 533 -9.83 28.61 -8.72
N LEU A 534 -11.06 28.30 -8.31
CA LEU A 534 -12.21 29.19 -8.46
C LEU A 534 -11.83 30.58 -7.88
N GLY A 535 -11.82 31.62 -8.71
CA GLY A 535 -11.66 33.02 -8.27
C GLY A 535 -10.32 33.72 -8.52
N SER A 536 -9.34 33.11 -9.23
CA SER A 536 -8.13 33.84 -9.65
C SER A 536 -8.11 34.08 -11.16
N THR A 537 -8.16 35.35 -11.57
CA THR A 537 -8.13 35.86 -12.97
C THR A 537 -6.81 35.65 -13.71
N ILE A 538 -6.03 34.61 -13.37
CA ILE A 538 -4.78 34.28 -14.04
C ILE A 538 -4.99 32.97 -14.81
N GLU A 539 -5.73 33.08 -15.90
CA GLU A 539 -6.27 31.96 -16.68
C GLU A 539 -5.25 31.35 -17.67
N GLY A 540 -4.10 31.98 -17.90
CA GLY A 540 -3.09 31.53 -18.87
C GLY A 540 -2.01 30.57 -18.35
N GLU A 541 -2.02 30.20 -17.06
CA GLU A 541 -0.93 29.42 -16.45
C GLU A 541 -1.32 27.98 -16.07
N ALA A 542 -2.57 27.58 -16.29
CA ALA A 542 -3.10 26.31 -15.80
C ALA A 542 -2.52 25.09 -16.53
N MET A 543 -2.24 25.19 -17.84
CA MET A 543 -1.72 24.06 -18.62
C MET A 543 -0.48 24.45 -19.40
N ARG A 544 0.63 23.72 -19.22
CA ARG A 544 1.91 24.00 -19.88
C ARG A 544 2.61 22.72 -20.30
N LEU A 545 3.11 22.68 -21.52
CA LEU A 545 4.07 21.68 -21.96
C LEU A 545 5.46 22.08 -21.42
N VAL A 546 6.06 21.24 -20.60
CA VAL A 546 7.43 21.41 -20.11
C VAL A 546 8.34 20.54 -20.97
N ASP A 547 9.04 21.15 -21.92
CA ASP A 547 9.89 20.45 -22.87
C ASP A 547 11.39 20.77 -22.64
N ALA A 548 12.12 19.77 -22.15
CA ALA A 548 13.56 19.86 -21.95
C ALA A 548 14.38 19.43 -23.18
N SER A 549 13.76 18.88 -24.24
CA SER A 549 14.49 18.47 -25.46
C SER A 549 15.16 19.67 -26.13
N SER A 550 14.52 20.85 -26.03
CA SER A 550 15.05 22.12 -26.52
C SER A 550 16.43 22.51 -25.95
N LEU A 551 16.79 22.04 -24.75
CA LEU A 551 18.13 22.24 -24.18
C LEU A 551 19.19 21.48 -24.99
N VAL A 552 18.91 20.22 -25.33
CA VAL A 552 19.80 19.38 -26.16
C VAL A 552 19.90 19.97 -27.56
N MET A 553 18.76 20.33 -28.17
CA MET A 553 18.73 20.95 -29.50
C MET A 553 19.53 22.26 -29.55
N SER A 554 19.40 23.12 -28.54
CA SER A 554 20.17 24.36 -28.45
C SER A 554 21.66 24.09 -28.32
N TYR A 555 22.07 23.15 -27.46
CA TYR A 555 23.47 22.75 -27.32
C TYR A 555 24.07 22.22 -28.62
N VAL A 556 23.33 21.38 -29.34
CA VAL A 556 23.76 20.78 -30.62
C VAL A 556 23.96 21.87 -31.67
N ARG A 557 23.02 22.80 -31.78
CA ARG A 557 23.14 23.96 -32.69
C ARG A 557 24.31 24.86 -32.32
N ASP A 558 24.47 25.22 -31.05
CA ASP A 558 25.53 26.12 -30.58
C ASP A 558 26.94 25.53 -30.81
N LYS A 559 27.04 24.20 -30.84
CA LYS A 559 28.27 23.46 -31.16
C LYS A 559 28.45 23.14 -32.63
N ALA A 560 27.47 23.48 -33.47
CA ALA A 560 27.41 23.11 -34.88
C ALA A 560 27.57 21.59 -35.10
N TYR A 561 26.94 20.78 -34.24
CA TYR A 561 26.82 19.34 -34.44
C TYR A 561 25.57 19.03 -35.28
N GLY A 562 25.56 17.87 -35.94
CA GLY A 562 24.37 17.35 -36.60
C GLY A 562 23.44 16.71 -35.58
N LEU A 563 22.14 16.94 -35.68
CA LEU A 563 21.14 16.31 -34.83
C LEU A 563 20.37 15.24 -35.61
N VAL A 564 20.17 14.10 -34.97
CA VAL A 564 19.08 13.16 -35.26
C VAL A 564 18.28 13.04 -33.97
N ASP A 565 17.07 13.57 -33.98
CA ASP A 565 16.14 13.64 -32.86
C ASP A 565 15.02 12.65 -33.09
N MET A 566 14.85 11.71 -32.16
CA MET A 566 13.81 10.69 -32.20
C MET A 566 13.00 10.76 -30.91
N ASN A 567 11.74 11.18 -31.06
CA ASN A 567 10.79 11.24 -29.98
C ASN A 567 10.06 9.91 -29.84
N ILE A 568 9.78 9.48 -28.61
CA ILE A 568 8.93 8.33 -28.31
C ILE A 568 7.65 8.85 -27.65
N MET A 569 6.56 8.92 -28.43
CA MET A 569 5.24 9.34 -27.94
C MET A 569 4.52 8.23 -27.17
N ARG A 570 4.28 8.48 -25.88
CA ARG A 570 3.39 7.68 -25.03
C ARG A 570 1.96 8.22 -25.11
N GLU A 571 0.97 7.35 -25.05
CA GLU A 571 -0.44 7.76 -25.01
C GLU A 571 -0.76 8.52 -23.72
N PHE A 572 -1.41 9.69 -23.85
CA PHE A 572 -2.03 10.40 -22.74
C PHE A 572 -3.40 9.77 -22.46
N ARG A 573 -3.44 8.61 -21.81
CA ARG A 573 -4.72 7.95 -21.51
C ARG A 573 -5.52 8.71 -20.44
N ALA A 574 -6.72 9.17 -20.81
CA ALA A 574 -7.82 9.22 -19.87
C ALA A 574 -8.18 7.77 -19.55
N VAL A 575 -8.08 7.37 -18.28
CA VAL A 575 -8.60 6.07 -17.86
C VAL A 575 -10.12 6.18 -17.92
N LYS A 576 -10.72 5.86 -19.08
CA LYS A 576 -12.16 5.58 -19.15
C LYS A 576 -12.44 4.42 -18.18
N PRO A 577 -13.43 4.53 -17.29
CA PRO A 577 -13.83 3.41 -16.44
C PRO A 577 -14.21 2.24 -17.37
N TYR A 578 -13.54 1.10 -17.19
CA TYR A 578 -13.69 -0.06 -18.06
C TYR A 578 -15.16 -0.52 -18.13
N ALA A 579 -15.62 -0.82 -19.36
CA ALA A 579 -16.82 -1.62 -19.55
C ALA A 579 -16.56 -3.06 -19.05
N HIS A 580 -17.58 -3.62 -18.40
CA HIS A 580 -17.57 -4.75 -17.46
C HIS A 580 -16.96 -6.12 -17.88
N ASP A 581 -16.41 -6.31 -19.09
CA ASP A 581 -16.15 -7.67 -19.61
C ASP A 581 -14.72 -7.99 -20.11
N ALA A 582 -13.74 -7.10 -19.99
CA ALA A 582 -12.37 -7.38 -20.43
C ALA A 582 -11.37 -7.41 -19.27
N MET A 583 -10.78 -8.58 -18.99
CA MET A 583 -9.60 -8.69 -18.11
C MET A 583 -8.45 -7.80 -18.61
N PRO A 584 -7.62 -7.22 -17.73
CA PRO A 584 -6.45 -6.45 -18.15
C PRO A 584 -5.33 -7.41 -18.59
N ARG A 585 -5.44 -7.90 -19.83
CA ARG A 585 -4.26 -8.36 -20.60
C ARG A 585 -3.66 -7.23 -21.45
N ALA A 586 -4.38 -6.14 -21.69
CA ALA A 586 -4.04 -5.15 -22.72
C ALA A 586 -3.08 -4.02 -22.28
N ALA A 587 -3.00 -3.67 -20.98
CA ALA A 587 -2.22 -2.50 -20.55
C ALA A 587 -0.71 -2.73 -20.54
N VAL A 588 -0.25 -3.96 -20.31
CA VAL A 588 1.18 -4.33 -20.34
C VAL A 588 1.63 -4.72 -21.75
N THR A 589 0.72 -5.20 -22.60
CA THR A 589 1.05 -5.61 -23.97
C THR A 589 1.32 -4.41 -24.87
N ASP A 590 0.60 -3.30 -24.70
CA ASP A 590 0.68 -2.11 -25.58
C ASP A 590 1.96 -1.28 -25.38
N ASP A 591 2.37 -1.02 -24.13
CA ASP A 591 3.65 -0.34 -23.84
C ASP A 591 4.85 -1.18 -24.31
N SER A 592 4.73 -2.52 -24.24
CA SER A 592 5.76 -3.43 -24.74
C SER A 592 5.82 -3.46 -26.27
N GLU A 593 4.67 -3.40 -26.95
CA GLU A 593 4.57 -3.30 -28.42
C GLU A 593 5.17 -1.98 -28.91
N ARG A 594 4.87 -0.85 -28.27
CA ARG A 594 5.45 0.46 -28.61
C ARG A 594 6.96 0.54 -28.42
N ILE A 595 7.49 -0.07 -27.36
CA ILE A 595 8.94 -0.16 -27.17
C ILE A 595 9.57 -1.02 -28.28
N ALA A 596 8.89 -2.08 -28.74
CA ALA A 596 9.36 -2.87 -29.87
C ALA A 596 9.41 -2.04 -31.16
N GLU A 597 8.35 -1.30 -31.48
CA GLU A 597 8.32 -0.36 -32.62
C GLU A 597 9.43 0.70 -32.51
N ALA A 598 9.62 1.29 -31.32
CA ALA A 598 10.68 2.27 -31.08
C ALA A 598 12.08 1.67 -31.30
N ASN A 599 12.29 0.39 -30.96
CA ASN A 599 13.54 -0.32 -31.24
C ASN A 599 13.77 -0.51 -32.75
N GLU A 600 12.71 -0.86 -33.49
CA GLU A 600 12.78 -1.03 -34.95
C GLU A 600 13.06 0.30 -35.66
N ALA A 601 12.34 1.36 -35.31
CA ALA A 601 12.56 2.69 -35.83
C ALA A 601 13.97 3.21 -35.50
N ALA A 602 14.47 3.02 -34.27
CA ALA A 602 15.82 3.43 -33.90
C ALA A 602 16.90 2.65 -34.68
N ALA A 603 16.68 1.36 -34.93
CA ALA A 603 17.55 0.54 -35.75
C ALA A 603 17.55 1.01 -37.22
N PHE A 604 16.38 1.33 -37.78
CA PHE A 604 16.27 1.88 -39.13
C PHE A 604 17.02 3.21 -39.26
N VAL A 605 16.80 4.15 -38.33
CA VAL A 605 17.47 5.45 -38.30
C VAL A 605 18.98 5.28 -38.14
N TRP A 606 19.42 4.33 -37.32
CA TRP A 606 20.84 4.01 -37.19
C TRP A 606 21.46 3.50 -38.50
N ASP A 607 20.84 2.49 -39.11
CA ASP A 607 21.37 1.79 -40.28
C ASP A 607 21.35 2.69 -41.53
N ASN A 608 20.39 3.61 -41.65
CA ASN A 608 20.18 4.42 -42.86
C ASN A 608 20.63 5.88 -42.74
N ILE A 609 20.87 6.39 -41.53
CA ILE A 609 21.22 7.81 -41.33
C ILE A 609 22.45 7.94 -40.45
N VAL A 610 22.35 7.52 -39.19
CA VAL A 610 23.37 7.85 -38.18
C VAL A 610 24.71 7.16 -38.50
N SER A 611 24.70 5.88 -38.85
CA SER A 611 25.92 5.12 -39.16
C SER A 611 26.54 5.46 -40.53
N LEU A 612 25.76 6.10 -41.41
CA LEU A 612 26.18 6.53 -42.74
C LEU A 612 26.74 7.94 -42.78
N ALA A 613 26.63 8.71 -41.69
CA ALA A 613 27.18 10.05 -41.60
C ALA A 613 28.71 10.05 -41.76
N ARG A 614 29.22 10.61 -42.86
CA ARG A 614 30.61 10.52 -43.33
C ARG A 614 31.19 11.87 -43.76
N ALA A 615 30.88 12.93 -43.02
CA ALA A 615 31.48 14.26 -43.24
C ALA A 615 33.02 14.28 -43.13
N SER A 616 33.63 13.29 -42.47
CA SER A 616 35.08 13.13 -42.36
C SER A 616 35.48 11.65 -42.36
N THR A 617 36.79 11.35 -42.41
CA THR A 617 37.30 9.97 -42.32
C THR A 617 36.87 9.22 -41.04
N THR A 618 36.49 9.94 -39.97
CA THR A 618 35.87 9.35 -38.76
C THR A 618 34.86 10.32 -38.13
N THR A 619 33.60 10.29 -38.59
CA THR A 619 32.50 10.99 -37.91
C THR A 619 32.36 10.47 -36.48
N LYS A 620 32.22 11.37 -35.50
CA LYS A 620 32.05 11.02 -34.09
C LYS A 620 30.56 11.01 -33.75
N ILE A 621 30.06 9.94 -33.13
CA ILE A 621 28.67 9.85 -32.70
C ILE A 621 28.56 10.03 -31.19
N VAL A 622 27.55 10.78 -30.76
CA VAL A 622 27.11 10.89 -29.37
C VAL A 622 25.69 10.37 -29.29
N MET A 623 25.42 9.48 -28.33
CA MET A 623 24.07 8.98 -28.05
C MET A 623 23.56 9.59 -26.74
N ILE A 624 22.34 10.11 -26.75
CA ILE A 624 21.67 10.63 -25.55
C ILE A 624 20.31 9.94 -25.43
N GLY A 625 20.12 9.18 -24.36
CA GLY A 625 18.87 8.54 -23.98
C GLY A 625 18.22 9.28 -22.83
N PHE A 626 16.91 9.51 -22.95
CA PHE A 626 16.11 10.15 -21.93
C PHE A 626 14.82 9.37 -21.70
N GLY A 627 14.56 8.96 -20.47
CA GLY A 627 13.41 8.13 -20.15
C GLY A 627 13.47 6.78 -20.87
N THR A 628 12.43 6.38 -21.61
CA THR A 628 12.42 5.12 -22.38
C THR A 628 13.46 5.07 -23.49
N GLY A 629 13.91 6.24 -23.98
CA GLY A 629 15.01 6.31 -24.94
C GLY A 629 16.31 5.68 -24.43
N CYS A 630 16.48 5.56 -23.10
CA CYS A 630 17.61 4.83 -22.52
C CYS A 630 17.61 3.34 -22.88
N ASP A 631 16.43 2.72 -22.85
CA ASP A 631 16.24 1.30 -23.14
C ASP A 631 16.42 1.04 -24.63
N VAL A 632 15.80 1.88 -25.47
CA VAL A 632 15.92 1.82 -26.93
C VAL A 632 17.36 1.93 -27.39
N LEU A 633 18.11 2.91 -26.86
CA LEU A 633 19.54 3.06 -27.20
C LEU A 633 20.38 1.89 -26.70
N THR A 634 20.08 1.33 -25.55
CA THR A 634 20.85 0.21 -25.01
C THR A 634 20.61 -1.06 -25.83
N SER A 635 19.37 -1.31 -26.25
CA SER A 635 19.01 -2.35 -27.21
C SER A 635 19.73 -2.18 -28.54
N LEU A 636 19.77 -0.96 -29.09
CA LEU A 636 20.51 -0.66 -30.30
C LEU A 636 22.02 -0.93 -30.16
N ILE A 637 22.62 -0.48 -29.05
CA ILE A 637 24.03 -0.73 -28.74
C ILE A 637 24.31 -2.24 -28.69
N GLN A 638 23.39 -3.05 -28.18
CA GLN A 638 23.55 -4.51 -28.17
C GLN A 638 23.46 -5.10 -29.58
N ALA A 639 22.51 -4.62 -30.39
CA ALA A 639 22.17 -5.19 -31.69
C ALA A 639 23.09 -4.76 -32.84
N ARG A 640 23.91 -3.72 -32.68
CA ARG A 640 24.78 -3.16 -33.73
C ARG A 640 26.23 -3.01 -33.27
N ASP A 641 27.14 -2.90 -34.24
CA ASP A 641 28.53 -2.47 -34.02
C ASP A 641 28.57 -0.94 -33.98
N VAL A 642 28.58 -0.43 -32.76
CA VAL A 642 28.56 1.01 -32.47
C VAL A 642 29.93 1.48 -31.99
N GLU A 643 30.80 0.55 -31.60
CA GLU A 643 32.00 0.78 -30.81
C GLU A 643 33.04 1.64 -31.54
N THR A 644 33.03 1.58 -32.87
CA THR A 644 33.94 2.28 -33.76
C THR A 644 33.64 3.78 -33.82
N GLN A 645 32.38 4.16 -33.96
CA GLN A 645 31.94 5.53 -34.22
C GLN A 645 31.48 6.26 -32.95
N VAL A 646 30.83 5.57 -32.00
CA VAL A 646 30.24 6.18 -30.80
C VAL A 646 31.32 6.55 -29.78
N LYS A 647 31.39 7.83 -29.41
CA LYS A 647 32.39 8.38 -28.47
C LYS A 647 31.82 8.62 -27.08
N ALA A 648 30.52 8.87 -26.96
CA ALA A 648 29.84 9.09 -25.69
C ALA A 648 28.42 8.54 -25.73
N VAL A 649 27.98 7.96 -24.61
CA VAL A 649 26.59 7.55 -24.36
C VAL A 649 26.13 8.21 -23.07
N VAL A 650 25.00 8.89 -23.06
CA VAL A 650 24.41 9.49 -21.85
C VAL A 650 23.02 8.93 -21.69
N ASN A 651 22.72 8.32 -20.54
CA ASN A 651 21.39 7.83 -20.21
C ASN A 651 20.85 8.58 -18.99
N ILE A 652 19.66 9.16 -19.12
CA ILE A 652 18.94 9.89 -18.08
C ILE A 652 17.70 9.08 -17.71
N VAL A 653 17.80 8.30 -16.64
CA VAL A 653 16.92 7.14 -16.40
C VAL A 653 15.66 7.50 -15.62
N GLY A 654 15.75 8.36 -14.61
CA GLY A 654 14.67 8.47 -13.60
C GLY A 654 14.44 7.11 -12.92
N TYR A 655 13.18 6.70 -12.75
CA TYR A 655 12.80 5.39 -12.20
C TYR A 655 12.52 4.30 -13.24
N ASN A 656 12.88 4.52 -14.51
CA ASN A 656 12.78 3.47 -15.53
C ASN A 656 13.80 2.35 -15.27
N GLU A 657 13.71 1.23 -16.01
CA GLU A 657 14.65 0.13 -15.85
C GLU A 657 16.09 0.61 -16.06
N MET A 658 17.02 0.10 -15.23
CA MET A 658 18.42 0.49 -15.33
C MET A 658 19.02 -0.05 -16.63
N PRO A 659 19.53 0.81 -17.55
CA PRO A 659 20.04 0.37 -18.83
C PRO A 659 21.24 -0.58 -18.64
N ARG A 660 21.21 -1.71 -19.34
CA ARG A 660 22.24 -2.76 -19.20
C ARG A 660 22.59 -3.43 -20.51
N ILE A 661 23.87 -3.73 -20.68
CA ILE A 661 24.35 -4.66 -21.71
C ILE A 661 24.12 -6.11 -21.24
N ASP A 662 23.74 -6.99 -22.16
CA ASP A 662 23.48 -8.40 -21.88
C ASP A 662 24.61 -9.07 -21.05
N PRO A 663 24.28 -9.85 -20.01
CA PRO A 663 25.24 -10.61 -19.22
C PRO A 663 26.11 -11.57 -20.03
N THR A 664 25.65 -12.06 -21.19
CA THR A 664 26.36 -12.96 -22.09
C THR A 664 27.27 -12.23 -23.09
N ALA A 665 27.12 -10.92 -23.25
CA ALA A 665 27.92 -10.13 -24.20
C ALA A 665 29.43 -10.18 -23.89
N GLU A 666 30.25 -9.96 -24.92
CA GLU A 666 31.70 -9.96 -24.77
C GLU A 666 32.20 -8.96 -23.72
N LEU A 667 33.25 -9.34 -23.00
CA LEU A 667 33.86 -8.50 -21.97
C LEU A 667 34.38 -7.17 -22.55
N ALA A 668 34.81 -7.17 -23.82
CA ALA A 668 35.25 -5.97 -24.54
C ALA A 668 34.11 -4.94 -24.65
N LYS A 669 32.91 -5.37 -25.07
CA LYS A 669 31.72 -4.52 -25.19
C LYS A 669 31.28 -3.94 -23.84
N LYS A 670 31.27 -4.75 -22.77
CA LYS A 670 30.97 -4.27 -21.40
C LYS A 670 31.99 -3.25 -20.90
N LYS A 671 33.28 -3.46 -21.18
CA LYS A 671 34.36 -2.51 -20.83
C LYS A 671 34.22 -1.22 -21.65
N TRP A 672 33.92 -1.32 -22.94
CA TRP A 672 33.67 -0.19 -23.81
C TRP A 672 32.48 0.63 -23.32
N TYR A 673 31.34 -0.01 -23.05
CA TYR A 673 30.13 0.65 -22.57
C TYR A 673 30.41 1.39 -21.26
N TYR A 674 31.00 0.72 -20.26
CA TYR A 674 31.42 1.36 -19.02
C TYR A 674 32.35 2.57 -19.22
N ALA A 675 33.28 2.48 -20.18
CA ALA A 675 34.21 3.56 -20.46
C ALA A 675 33.57 4.72 -21.24
N LYS A 676 32.50 4.49 -21.98
CA LYS A 676 31.88 5.46 -22.90
C LYS A 676 30.57 6.02 -22.39
N SER A 677 29.93 5.38 -21.42
CA SER A 677 28.62 5.78 -20.90
C SER A 677 28.67 6.58 -19.60
N LYS A 678 27.65 7.41 -19.43
CA LYS A 678 27.29 8.05 -18.16
C LYS A 678 25.80 7.83 -17.94
N VAL A 679 25.45 7.23 -16.80
CA VAL A 679 24.07 6.89 -16.46
C VAL A 679 23.67 7.70 -15.24
N LEU A 680 22.72 8.61 -15.40
CA LEU A 680 22.18 9.46 -14.33
C LEU A 680 20.87 8.83 -13.83
N ALA A 681 20.84 8.45 -12.56
CA ALA A 681 19.68 7.81 -11.93
C ALA A 681 19.47 8.35 -10.50
N PRO A 682 18.22 8.40 -10.01
CA PRO A 682 17.90 8.83 -8.65
C PRO A 682 18.71 8.04 -7.61
N ALA A 683 19.15 8.68 -6.54
CA ALA A 683 19.99 8.05 -5.51
C ALA A 683 19.28 6.89 -4.79
N ASP A 684 17.95 6.96 -4.72
CA ASP A 684 17.04 5.95 -4.16
C ASP A 684 16.51 4.97 -5.22
N HIS A 685 17.08 4.97 -6.43
CA HIS A 685 16.68 4.02 -7.47
C HIS A 685 16.84 2.58 -6.99
N ARG A 686 15.83 1.73 -7.21
CA ARG A 686 15.76 0.32 -6.76
C ARG A 686 17.07 -0.45 -6.96
N HIS A 687 17.66 -0.38 -8.16
CA HIS A 687 18.93 -1.05 -8.47
C HIS A 687 20.10 -0.59 -7.60
N ILE A 688 20.15 0.68 -7.20
CA ILE A 688 21.21 1.23 -6.35
C ILE A 688 21.01 0.76 -4.91
N LEU A 689 19.77 0.78 -4.42
CA LEU A 689 19.40 0.30 -3.08
C LEU A 689 19.67 -1.20 -2.92
N GLU A 690 19.22 -2.04 -3.87
CA GLU A 690 19.42 -3.49 -3.83
C GLU A 690 20.90 -3.89 -3.91
N ARG A 691 21.73 -3.08 -4.60
CA ARG A 691 23.16 -3.34 -4.73
C ARG A 691 23.94 -3.05 -3.45
N GLY A 692 23.54 -2.03 -2.68
CA GLY A 692 24.30 -1.54 -1.53
C GLY A 692 25.77 -1.23 -1.87
N ASP A 693 26.70 -1.69 -1.03
CA ASP A 693 28.15 -1.45 -1.18
C ASP A 693 28.85 -2.37 -2.20
N SER A 694 28.11 -3.27 -2.86
CA SER A 694 28.68 -4.22 -3.82
C SER A 694 29.36 -3.48 -4.98
N VAL A 695 30.38 -4.06 -5.61
CA VAL A 695 31.14 -3.42 -6.71
C VAL A 695 30.24 -3.16 -7.94
N PRO A 696 30.28 -1.95 -8.57
CA PRO A 696 29.47 -1.68 -9.75
C PRO A 696 29.82 -2.61 -10.92
N LEU A 697 28.81 -3.28 -11.48
CA LEU A 697 29.01 -4.12 -12.65
C LEU A 697 29.13 -3.27 -13.92
N LYS A 698 30.17 -3.52 -14.72
CA LYS A 698 30.49 -2.75 -15.94
C LYS A 698 29.35 -2.71 -16.97
N ARG A 699 28.47 -3.72 -16.96
CA ARG A 699 27.34 -3.83 -17.88
C ARG A 699 26.29 -2.73 -17.74
N PHE A 700 26.21 -2.06 -16.59
CA PHE A 700 25.28 -0.96 -16.34
C PHE A 700 25.87 0.42 -16.66
N GLY A 701 27.07 0.48 -17.22
CA GLY A 701 27.72 1.76 -17.47
C GLY A 701 28.22 2.45 -16.20
N LYS A 702 28.57 3.73 -16.32
CA LYS A 702 29.01 4.53 -15.17
C LYS A 702 27.82 5.25 -14.52
N ILE A 703 27.21 4.56 -13.55
CA ILE A 703 26.10 5.10 -12.75
C ILE A 703 26.57 6.26 -11.89
N THR A 704 25.85 7.36 -11.95
CA THR A 704 26.01 8.57 -11.15
C THR A 704 24.68 8.86 -10.45
N PRO A 705 24.59 8.60 -9.14
CA PRO A 705 23.41 8.93 -8.33
C PRO A 705 23.13 10.44 -8.36
N VAL A 706 21.85 10.83 -8.40
CA VAL A 706 21.40 12.23 -8.36
C VAL A 706 20.20 12.38 -7.41
N ASP A 707 19.99 13.58 -6.87
CA ASP A 707 18.94 13.83 -5.86
C ASP A 707 17.53 13.96 -6.46
N ASP A 708 17.44 14.32 -7.75
CA ASP A 708 16.15 14.45 -8.45
C ASP A 708 15.63 13.12 -8.97
N VAL A 709 14.31 12.97 -8.92
CA VAL A 709 13.61 11.74 -9.30
C VAL A 709 13.11 11.74 -10.74
N ALA A 710 12.72 12.90 -11.26
CA ALA A 710 12.12 13.02 -12.59
C ALA A 710 13.21 13.20 -13.67
N PRO A 711 13.24 12.38 -14.75
CA PRO A 711 14.21 12.52 -15.84
C PRO A 711 14.37 13.95 -16.34
N ILE A 712 13.25 14.69 -16.48
CA ILE A 712 13.24 16.07 -16.99
C ILE A 712 14.01 17.05 -16.10
N ASN A 713 13.92 16.88 -14.78
CA ASN A 713 14.68 17.68 -13.82
C ASN A 713 16.15 17.30 -13.88
N ILE A 714 16.45 16.00 -13.96
CA ILE A 714 17.83 15.50 -14.07
C ILE A 714 18.50 16.08 -15.32
N LEU A 715 17.85 16.01 -16.48
CA LEU A 715 18.35 16.60 -17.73
C LEU A 715 18.60 18.11 -17.57
N SER A 716 17.64 18.83 -16.99
CA SER A 716 17.71 20.29 -16.86
C SER A 716 18.78 20.76 -15.86
N TYR A 717 18.78 20.23 -14.64
CA TYR A 717 19.65 20.67 -13.57
C TYR A 717 21.09 20.14 -13.72
N ARG A 718 21.26 18.99 -14.36
CA ARG A 718 22.58 18.38 -14.59
C ARG A 718 23.08 18.56 -16.02
N PHE A 719 22.45 19.44 -16.81
CA PHE A 719 22.82 19.66 -18.21
C PHE A 719 24.29 20.06 -18.40
N GLY A 720 24.80 20.94 -17.54
CA GLY A 720 26.22 21.35 -17.57
C GLY A 720 27.18 20.18 -17.34
N GLU A 721 26.80 19.22 -16.50
CA GLU A 721 27.58 18.01 -16.25
C GLU A 721 27.52 17.02 -17.42
N ILE A 722 26.36 16.91 -18.08
CA ILE A 722 26.14 16.08 -19.27
C ILE A 722 27.02 16.58 -20.42
N THR A 723 26.94 17.86 -20.74
CA THR A 723 27.72 18.49 -21.82
C THR A 723 29.22 18.42 -21.55
N SER A 724 29.65 18.69 -20.30
CA SER A 724 31.06 18.53 -19.89
C SER A 724 31.58 17.10 -20.10
N PHE A 725 30.75 16.09 -19.85
CA PHE A 725 31.11 14.70 -20.11
C PHE A 725 31.25 14.41 -21.62
N ILE A 726 30.30 14.87 -22.43
CA ILE A 726 30.31 14.70 -23.90
C ILE A 726 31.59 15.33 -24.48
N GLU A 727 31.87 16.57 -24.14
CA GLU A 727 33.05 17.31 -24.61
C GLU A 727 34.35 16.61 -24.23
N LYS A 728 34.45 16.14 -22.97
CA LYS A 728 35.60 15.36 -22.54
C LYS A 728 35.78 14.10 -23.38
N LYS A 729 34.71 13.44 -23.81
CA LYS A 729 34.77 12.22 -24.62
C LYS A 729 35.12 12.48 -26.08
N LEU A 730 34.64 13.59 -26.64
CA LEU A 730 34.94 13.99 -28.01
C LEU A 730 36.39 14.47 -28.20
N ASN A 731 37.00 15.03 -27.15
CA ASN A 731 38.37 15.57 -27.16
C ASN A 731 39.47 14.56 -26.77
N LEU A 732 39.13 13.32 -26.45
CA LEU A 732 40.14 12.26 -26.21
C LEU A 732 40.76 11.80 -27.55
N SER A 733 42.03 12.16 -27.80
CA SER A 733 42.81 11.60 -28.90
C SER A 733 42.97 10.08 -28.76
N PRO A 734 43.05 9.31 -29.87
CA PRO A 734 43.34 7.88 -29.79
C PRO A 734 44.70 7.67 -29.11
N ARG A 735 44.75 6.78 -28.11
CA ARG A 735 46.03 6.27 -27.60
C ARG A 735 46.77 5.63 -28.80
N PRO A 736 48.06 5.91 -29.01
CA PRO A 736 48.82 5.19 -30.01
C PRO A 736 48.77 3.68 -29.68
N PRO A 737 48.67 2.80 -30.69
CA PRO A 737 48.69 1.37 -30.47
C PRO A 737 50.00 1.00 -29.75
N ALA A 738 49.88 0.19 -28.70
CA ALA A 738 50.98 -0.32 -27.90
C ALA A 738 51.77 -1.39 -28.67
#